data_AF-A0A286P4G6-F1
#
_entry.id   AF-A0A286P4G6-F1
#
_cell.length_a   1.000
_cell.length_b   1.000
_cell.length_c   1.000
_cell.angle_alpha   90.00
_cell.angle_beta   90.00
_cell.angle_gamma   90.00
#
_symmetry.space_group_name_H-M   'P 1'
#
loop_
_entity.id
_entity.type
_entity.pdbx_description
1 polymer ?
#
loop_
_entity_poly.entity_id
_entity_poly.type
_entity_poly.pdbx_seq_one_letter_code
_entity_poly.pdbx_strand_id
1 'polypeptide(L)'
;MFEDTNDNKRSIDWHGHEADDAIKRLHSDRHRGLSSQEVQQRLKRFGRNRLPPPRRRPGWLRFLLQFHNVLIYVMLVAAGTTAMLGDWIDTGVLLGAVFVNAIIGFIQEGKAEKALDAIRGMLSLRTIVVRDAERIEIRAEDLVPGDIVVLASGDKVPADLRVVAAKGLRVNEAILTGESEAVEKTVAPVPVDALLGDRKCMLYSGTLVVSGQATAVAVATGVHTELGRISAMLERVQAVTTPLLRQIAGFGHWLALAIVLMSAATYAIGVLWRGHPPAEMFMMAVALAASAIPEGLPAIMTITLALGVRRMAHRNAIIRHLPAVETLGSVTVICSDKTGTLTRNEMTVQRVITGDHVFEVTGVGYAPDGGIHLGGEAVPPDQYPELAEIARAAVLCNDAQLRKSADETWQVAGDPTEGALLAFAIKAGVDPAWERESLPRTDAIPFESEHRLMATLNHDHEGRGTIYVKGAPERIFEMCDRQGGVQEALLDLDYWRRSASDAAADGLRLLAIAAKPAEEAQREVQFSDLKNGFRLLALVGIIDPPREEAVAAVAACRTAGIRVKMITGDHVDTARAIGAQLGIGRNRPALTGAEIEDMDDAQLRKAVLDVDVFARASPEHKLRLVQALQAAGQVAAMTGDGVNDAPALKRADVGVAMGLKGTEAAKEAADMVLADDNFATIGNAVREGRGIYDNIRKFVLFMLPTNGGEALVVVAAILFELALPLTPAQVLWINMVTSSTLGLALAFERPERDIMRRPPRDPKESLLSWFFAWRILMVSVLMMAGALGLFLWELDQGSSLETARTMAVSAVVGAEMFYLINSRYFFKSAFSLEGLFGNRYVLIAIMACAGLQFAYSHTRPLQVLFGSTDLSPEEWLKVTLAGVFVFGVAEIEKAVIRISRRIRRKLRAGTKTEYRHLHKEESQLRTPTTVLAATDFSDDATNAACRAAMLAAEQQGRLELLHVVSATSLRVVREMLRSHDDAEEKLVDDAQRRLDASRSQVVGETQVAAFSRVAIGSVPEEILSASEQADLLVLGARGLSPWREFLLGTTADRLLRQCKRPVLVVKRPLAASYRRVLVPIDFSPHSIAALKMAMVIAPHADIMVVHGSAVAFEGALRQAGIIEDEIDRYRAQAQHQALSSLSALIDEVSDGSHRIFRTVEHEDAARLILAKEESFNADLIVIGKHGKTIVEEMLLGSVTRRILSDSKCDVLIVHGDSTAGA
;
A
#
# COMPACT_ATOMS: atom_id res chain seq x y z
N MET A 1 -6.68 -6.80 -62.37
CA MET A 1 -7.26 -7.85 -63.22
C MET A 1 -6.95 -9.20 -62.60
N PHE A 2 -7.73 -9.55 -61.59
CA PHE A 2 -8.12 -10.92 -61.22
C PHE A 2 -9.46 -10.70 -60.52
N GLU A 3 -10.51 -10.88 -61.33
CA GLU A 3 -11.91 -10.79 -60.97
C GLU A 3 -12.30 -11.86 -59.95
N ASP A 4 -13.28 -11.46 -59.13
CA ASP A 4 -14.39 -12.28 -58.65
C ASP A 4 -14.32 -13.78 -58.94
N THR A 5 -13.90 -14.53 -57.92
CA THR A 5 -14.57 -15.78 -57.59
C THR A 5 -15.15 -15.64 -56.20
N ASN A 6 -16.39 -15.16 -56.19
CA ASN A 6 -17.31 -15.10 -55.09
C ASN A 6 -17.74 -16.53 -54.71
N ASP A 7 -16.77 -17.40 -54.39
CA ASP A 7 -17.03 -18.72 -53.84
C ASP A 7 -16.92 -18.59 -52.33
N ASN A 8 -18.07 -18.25 -51.75
CA ASN A 8 -18.37 -18.33 -50.34
C ASN A 8 -18.04 -19.77 -49.89
N LYS A 9 -16.77 -20.05 -49.55
CA LYS A 9 -16.37 -21.27 -48.84
C LYS A 9 -17.13 -21.27 -47.54
N ARG A 10 -18.35 -21.83 -47.57
CA ARG A 10 -19.18 -22.08 -46.41
C ARG A 10 -18.26 -22.68 -45.36
N SER A 11 -18.04 -21.90 -44.30
CA SER A 11 -17.58 -22.41 -43.02
C SER A 11 -18.31 -23.72 -42.80
N ILE A 12 -17.60 -24.86 -42.76
CA ILE A 12 -18.25 -26.15 -42.55
C ILE A 12 -18.98 -26.03 -41.21
N ASP A 13 -20.29 -26.24 -41.24
CA ASP A 13 -21.15 -26.17 -40.06
C ASP A 13 -20.96 -27.43 -39.22
N TRP A 14 -19.84 -27.50 -38.51
CA TRP A 14 -19.41 -28.67 -37.74
C TRP A 14 -20.44 -29.13 -36.71
N HIS A 15 -21.28 -28.20 -36.21
CA HIS A 15 -22.37 -28.49 -35.28
C HIS A 15 -23.51 -29.32 -35.90
N GLY A 16 -23.70 -29.22 -37.22
CA GLY A 16 -24.72 -29.97 -37.97
C GLY A 16 -24.30 -31.38 -38.38
N HIS A 17 -23.08 -31.79 -38.04
CA HIS A 17 -22.54 -33.11 -38.39
C HIS A 17 -22.33 -33.99 -37.16
N GLU A 18 -22.46 -35.30 -37.34
CA GLU A 18 -22.09 -36.30 -36.34
C GLU A 18 -20.60 -36.21 -35.98
N ALA A 19 -20.25 -36.55 -34.74
CA ALA A 19 -18.88 -36.41 -34.25
C ALA A 19 -17.87 -37.24 -35.06
N ASP A 20 -18.24 -38.45 -35.47
CA ASP A 20 -17.38 -39.33 -36.26
C ASP A 20 -17.17 -38.79 -37.69
N ASP A 21 -18.13 -38.06 -38.26
CA ASP A 21 -17.99 -37.41 -39.56
C ASP A 21 -17.01 -36.24 -39.49
N ALA A 22 -17.01 -35.49 -38.37
CA ALA A 22 -16.03 -34.43 -38.14
C ALA A 22 -14.61 -34.99 -38.08
N ILE A 23 -14.40 -36.11 -37.36
CA ILE A 23 -13.11 -36.81 -37.26
C ILE A 23 -12.64 -37.31 -38.64
N LYS A 24 -13.53 -37.95 -39.42
CA LYS A 24 -13.21 -38.45 -40.77
C LYS A 24 -12.83 -37.32 -41.73
N ARG A 25 -13.60 -36.22 -41.73
CA ARG A 25 -13.35 -35.06 -42.61
C ARG A 25 -12.05 -34.32 -42.26
N LEU A 26 -11.66 -34.34 -40.99
CA LEU A 26 -10.40 -33.80 -40.52
C LEU A 26 -9.24 -34.81 -40.62
N HIS A 27 -9.48 -36.00 -41.20
CA HIS A 27 -8.50 -37.09 -41.31
C HIS A 27 -7.77 -37.34 -39.99
N SER A 28 -8.52 -37.46 -38.89
CA SER A 28 -7.97 -37.73 -37.54
C SER A 28 -8.42 -39.10 -37.04
N ASP A 29 -7.80 -39.59 -35.97
CA ASP A 29 -8.15 -40.84 -35.31
C ASP A 29 -8.63 -40.57 -33.88
N ARG A 30 -9.76 -41.17 -33.48
CA ARG A 30 -10.40 -40.95 -32.18
C ARG A 30 -9.53 -41.41 -30.99
N HIS A 31 -8.77 -42.48 -31.16
CA HIS A 31 -7.99 -43.12 -30.09
C HIS A 31 -6.50 -42.81 -30.19
N ARG A 32 -5.97 -42.71 -31.41
CA ARG A 32 -4.56 -42.42 -31.66
C ARG A 32 -4.27 -40.93 -31.84
N GLY A 33 -5.26 -40.12 -32.21
CA GLY A 33 -5.05 -38.72 -32.55
C GLY A 33 -4.21 -38.54 -33.82
N LEU A 34 -3.62 -37.34 -33.98
CA LEU A 34 -2.76 -37.03 -35.13
C LEU A 34 -1.32 -37.54 -34.92
N SER A 35 -0.64 -37.85 -36.04
CA SER A 35 0.79 -38.18 -36.02
C SER A 35 1.66 -36.92 -35.95
N SER A 36 2.83 -37.03 -35.32
CA SER A 36 3.80 -35.93 -35.21
C SER A 36 4.18 -35.29 -36.56
N GLN A 37 4.26 -36.07 -37.64
CA GLN A 37 4.58 -35.58 -38.99
C GLN A 37 3.44 -34.73 -39.57
N GLU A 38 2.20 -35.14 -39.36
CA GLU A 38 1.01 -34.47 -39.87
C GLU A 38 0.74 -33.16 -39.14
N VAL A 39 1.01 -33.12 -37.83
CA VAL A 39 0.96 -31.88 -37.03
C VAL A 39 1.89 -30.81 -37.61
N GLN A 40 3.14 -31.16 -37.97
CA GLN A 40 4.07 -30.18 -38.55
C GLN A 40 3.59 -29.64 -39.91
N GLN A 41 2.97 -30.49 -40.75
CA GLN A 41 2.41 -30.05 -42.02
C GLN A 41 1.22 -29.11 -41.81
N ARG A 42 0.33 -29.42 -40.85
CA ARG A 42 -0.84 -28.60 -40.53
C ARG A 42 -0.44 -27.27 -39.90
N LEU A 43 0.59 -27.21 -39.04
CA LEU A 43 1.13 -25.96 -38.51
C LEU A 43 1.64 -25.03 -39.62
N LYS A 44 2.29 -25.57 -40.67
CA LYS A 44 2.72 -24.78 -41.84
C LYS A 44 1.53 -24.26 -42.66
N ARG A 45 0.44 -25.03 -42.74
CA ARG A 45 -0.74 -24.70 -43.56
C ARG A 45 -1.71 -23.73 -42.87
N PHE A 46 -2.07 -24.01 -41.63
CA PHE A 46 -3.07 -23.26 -40.86
C PHE A 46 -2.45 -22.19 -39.96
N GLY A 47 -1.13 -22.21 -39.78
CA GLY A 47 -0.45 -21.37 -38.81
C GLY A 47 -0.68 -21.82 -37.38
N ARG A 48 -0.19 -21.02 -36.44
CA ARG A 48 -0.37 -21.25 -35.00
C ARG A 48 -1.77 -20.85 -34.54
N ASN A 49 -2.31 -21.56 -33.56
CA ASN A 49 -3.57 -21.23 -32.91
C ASN A 49 -3.40 -19.99 -31.99
N ARG A 50 -3.33 -18.81 -32.59
CA ARG A 50 -3.27 -17.52 -31.91
C ARG A 50 -3.91 -16.43 -32.75
N LEU A 51 -4.47 -15.43 -32.09
CA LEU A 51 -4.92 -14.23 -32.78
C LEU A 51 -3.72 -13.42 -33.28
N PRO A 52 -3.82 -12.78 -34.45
CA PRO A 52 -2.79 -11.91 -34.95
C PRO A 52 -2.61 -10.78 -33.94
N PRO A 53 -1.35 -10.41 -33.60
CA PRO A 53 -1.12 -9.28 -32.73
C PRO A 53 -1.68 -8.00 -33.37
N PRO A 54 -2.13 -7.01 -32.57
CA PRO A 54 -2.66 -5.77 -33.09
C PRO A 54 -1.68 -5.12 -34.06
N ARG A 55 -2.22 -4.49 -35.12
CA ARG A 55 -1.40 -3.81 -36.14
C ARG A 55 -0.47 -2.80 -35.46
N ARG A 56 0.82 -3.10 -35.49
CA ARG A 56 1.85 -2.19 -34.98
C ARG A 56 1.85 -0.94 -35.84
N ARG A 57 1.95 0.23 -35.19
CA ARG A 57 2.21 1.47 -35.93
C ARG A 57 3.56 1.31 -36.63
N PRO A 58 3.62 1.48 -37.96
CA PRO A 58 4.88 1.36 -38.67
C PRO A 58 5.87 2.41 -38.15
N GLY A 59 7.17 2.08 -38.17
CA GLY A 59 8.20 2.92 -37.53
C GLY A 59 8.20 4.37 -38.02
N TRP A 60 7.93 4.59 -39.32
CA TRP A 60 7.84 5.94 -39.90
C TRP A 60 6.68 6.75 -39.31
N LEU A 61 5.52 6.13 -39.03
CA LEU A 61 4.37 6.83 -38.45
C LEU A 61 4.64 7.16 -36.98
N ARG A 62 5.28 6.25 -36.24
CA ARG A 62 5.74 6.54 -34.87
C ARG A 62 6.72 7.71 -34.83
N PHE A 63 7.64 7.76 -35.79
CA PHE A 63 8.57 8.88 -35.94
C PHE A 63 7.84 10.20 -36.23
N LEU A 64 6.89 10.23 -37.17
CA LEU A 64 6.11 11.44 -37.46
C LEU A 64 5.26 11.92 -36.28
N LEU A 65 4.73 10.98 -35.48
CA LEU A 65 3.97 11.30 -34.28
C LEU A 65 4.83 11.94 -33.18
N GLN A 66 6.16 11.80 -33.22
CA GLN A 66 7.04 12.54 -32.30
C GLN A 66 6.92 14.06 -32.51
N PHE A 67 6.57 14.52 -33.71
CA PHE A 67 6.34 15.95 -33.99
C PHE A 67 4.95 16.44 -33.54
N HIS A 68 4.04 15.54 -33.15
CA HIS A 68 2.72 15.89 -32.65
C HIS A 68 2.76 16.21 -31.15
N ASN A 69 3.54 17.25 -30.81
CA ASN A 69 3.70 17.74 -29.45
C ASN A 69 3.58 19.27 -29.45
N VAL A 70 2.82 19.82 -28.49
CA VAL A 70 2.59 21.26 -28.33
C VAL A 70 3.91 22.04 -28.34
N LEU A 71 4.95 21.54 -27.67
CA LEU A 71 6.24 22.23 -27.61
C LEU A 71 6.94 22.26 -28.97
N ILE A 72 6.90 21.17 -29.71
CA ILE A 72 7.47 21.13 -31.06
C ILE A 72 6.71 22.10 -31.97
N TYR A 73 5.39 22.20 -31.86
CA TYR A 73 4.64 23.23 -32.58
C TYR A 73 5.08 24.65 -32.23
N VAL A 74 5.27 24.95 -30.94
CA VAL A 74 5.76 26.25 -30.50
C VAL A 74 7.18 26.53 -31.04
N MET A 75 8.08 25.54 -31.02
CA MET A 75 9.42 25.67 -31.58
C MET A 75 9.43 25.82 -33.11
N LEU A 76 8.52 25.12 -33.82
CA LEU A 76 8.36 25.29 -35.26
C LEU A 76 7.84 26.71 -35.59
N VAL A 77 6.96 27.27 -34.77
CA VAL A 77 6.51 28.67 -34.90
C VAL A 77 7.65 29.65 -34.59
N ALA A 78 8.46 29.40 -33.55
CA ALA A 78 9.63 30.21 -33.23
C ALA A 78 10.68 30.17 -34.36
N ALA A 79 10.98 28.98 -34.89
CA ALA A 79 11.85 28.80 -36.05
C ALA A 79 11.32 29.51 -37.29
N GLY A 80 10.00 29.48 -37.53
CA GLY A 80 9.36 30.26 -38.59
C GLY A 80 9.54 31.77 -38.39
N THR A 81 9.42 32.24 -37.15
CA THR A 81 9.59 33.66 -36.81
C THR A 81 11.04 34.12 -37.00
N THR A 82 12.03 33.35 -36.52
CA THR A 82 13.46 33.63 -36.74
C THR A 82 13.84 33.58 -38.22
N ALA A 83 13.23 32.67 -39.00
CA ALA A 83 13.45 32.60 -40.43
C ALA A 83 12.95 33.87 -41.14
N MET A 84 11.78 34.39 -40.73
CA MET A 84 11.24 35.64 -41.26
C MET A 84 12.11 36.86 -40.91
N LEU A 85 12.84 36.81 -39.78
CA LEU A 85 13.79 37.84 -39.36
C LEU A 85 15.15 37.74 -40.07
N GLY A 86 15.43 36.66 -40.80
CA GLY A 86 16.68 36.43 -41.52
C GLY A 86 17.76 35.69 -40.73
N ASP A 87 17.46 35.24 -39.51
CA ASP A 87 18.40 34.48 -38.66
C ASP A 87 18.39 32.98 -39.03
N TRP A 88 19.07 32.66 -40.13
CA TRP A 88 19.13 31.29 -40.67
C TRP A 88 19.86 30.30 -39.76
N ILE A 89 20.82 30.78 -38.97
CA ILE A 89 21.57 29.94 -38.01
C ILE A 89 20.63 29.50 -36.89
N ASP A 90 19.98 30.43 -36.19
CA ASP A 90 19.04 30.14 -35.11
C ASP A 90 17.86 29.28 -35.58
N THR A 91 17.36 29.56 -36.79
CA THR A 91 16.35 28.73 -37.45
C THR A 91 16.82 27.29 -37.64
N GLY A 92 18.04 27.11 -38.18
CA GLY A 92 18.64 25.79 -38.41
C GLY A 92 18.87 25.03 -37.11
N VAL A 93 19.28 25.72 -36.05
CA VAL A 93 19.51 25.14 -34.72
C VAL A 93 18.20 24.66 -34.09
N LEU A 94 17.14 25.47 -34.13
CA LEU A 94 15.81 25.09 -33.63
C LEU A 94 15.25 23.86 -34.39
N LEU A 95 15.32 23.86 -35.72
CA LEU A 95 14.86 22.73 -36.53
C LEU A 95 15.69 21.47 -36.31
N GLY A 96 17.02 21.62 -36.23
CA GLY A 96 17.93 20.51 -35.96
C GLY A 96 17.68 19.88 -34.59
N ALA A 97 17.46 20.69 -33.57
CA ALA A 97 17.22 20.20 -32.23
C ALA A 97 15.82 19.57 -32.07
N VAL A 98 14.79 20.10 -32.75
CA VAL A 98 13.49 19.40 -32.92
C VAL A 98 13.69 18.02 -33.54
N PHE A 99 14.51 17.92 -34.59
CA PHE A 99 14.78 16.65 -35.28
C PHE A 99 15.53 15.65 -34.40
N VAL A 100 16.57 16.09 -33.68
CA VAL A 100 17.31 15.24 -32.74
C VAL A 100 16.40 14.77 -31.60
N ASN A 101 15.55 15.65 -31.05
CA ASN A 101 14.58 15.28 -30.03
C ASN A 101 13.60 14.21 -30.55
N ALA A 102 13.10 14.35 -31.78
CA ALA A 102 12.24 13.33 -32.40
C ALA A 102 12.95 11.98 -32.59
N ILE A 103 14.25 11.97 -32.95
CA ILE A 103 15.05 10.73 -33.02
C ILE A 103 15.17 10.08 -31.64
N ILE A 104 15.54 10.87 -30.62
CA ILE A 104 15.71 10.38 -29.26
C ILE A 104 14.38 9.81 -28.75
N GLY A 105 13.27 10.54 -28.92
CA GLY A 105 11.92 10.11 -28.57
C GLY A 105 11.54 8.80 -29.25
N PHE A 106 11.79 8.68 -30.57
CA PHE A 106 11.57 7.44 -31.33
C PHE A 106 12.39 6.25 -30.79
N ILE A 107 13.67 6.47 -30.45
CA ILE A 107 14.52 5.42 -29.86
C ILE A 107 14.03 5.03 -28.47
N GLN A 108 13.65 6.00 -27.62
CA GLN A 108 13.16 5.76 -26.27
C GLN A 108 11.84 4.98 -26.29
N GLU A 109 10.90 5.39 -27.14
CA GLU A 109 9.63 4.68 -27.36
C GLU A 109 9.89 3.26 -27.87
N GLY A 110 10.79 3.09 -28.85
CA GLY A 110 11.14 1.78 -29.39
C GLY A 110 11.79 0.83 -28.37
N LYS A 111 12.61 1.35 -27.46
CA LYS A 111 13.19 0.55 -26.36
C LYS A 111 12.12 0.15 -25.34
N ALA A 112 11.22 1.07 -25.01
CA ALA A 112 10.11 0.80 -24.10
C ALA A 112 9.18 -0.28 -24.68
N GLU A 113 8.81 -0.18 -25.95
CA GLU A 113 7.97 -1.15 -26.65
C GLU A 113 8.62 -2.54 -26.71
N LYS A 114 9.91 -2.63 -27.06
CA LYS A 114 10.66 -3.91 -27.06
C LYS A 114 10.70 -4.56 -25.68
N ALA A 115 10.86 -3.76 -24.62
CA ALA A 115 10.89 -4.27 -23.26
C ALA A 115 9.52 -4.84 -22.84
N LEU A 116 8.42 -4.19 -23.25
CA LEU A 116 7.06 -4.68 -23.01
C LEU A 116 6.72 -5.92 -23.85
N ASP A 117 7.19 -5.99 -25.10
CA ASP A 117 6.94 -7.12 -25.99
C ASP A 117 7.60 -8.42 -25.51
N ALA A 118 8.77 -8.35 -24.89
CA ALA A 118 9.49 -9.52 -24.38
C ALA A 118 8.70 -10.29 -23.28
N ILE A 119 7.73 -9.65 -22.64
CA ILE A 119 6.93 -10.23 -21.55
C ILE A 119 5.69 -10.97 -22.10
N ARG A 120 5.14 -10.54 -23.25
CA ARG A 120 3.88 -11.06 -23.82
C ARG A 120 3.91 -12.55 -24.16
N GLY A 121 5.09 -13.18 -24.28
CA GLY A 121 5.26 -14.60 -24.61
C GLY A 121 5.38 -15.55 -23.41
N MET A 122 5.29 -15.07 -22.17
CA MET A 122 5.60 -15.86 -20.97
C MET A 122 4.44 -16.69 -20.40
N LEU A 123 3.21 -16.47 -20.89
CA LEU A 123 2.00 -17.20 -20.44
C LEU A 123 1.33 -17.86 -21.64
N SER A 124 1.92 -18.96 -22.13
CA SER A 124 1.28 -19.78 -23.16
C SER A 124 0.26 -20.71 -22.51
N LEU A 125 -1.02 -20.57 -22.89
CA LEU A 125 -2.08 -21.52 -22.55
C LEU A 125 -1.63 -22.94 -22.92
N ARG A 126 -1.83 -23.92 -22.04
CA ARG A 126 -1.55 -25.35 -22.30
C ARG A 126 -2.85 -26.13 -22.41
N THR A 127 -2.80 -27.26 -23.11
CA THR A 127 -3.93 -28.17 -23.28
C THR A 127 -3.43 -29.59 -23.45
N ILE A 128 -4.21 -30.56 -22.99
CA ILE A 128 -3.92 -31.98 -23.18
C ILE A 128 -4.51 -32.42 -24.52
N VAL A 129 -3.69 -33.03 -25.36
CA VAL A 129 -4.12 -33.64 -26.62
C VAL A 129 -3.74 -35.11 -26.65
N VAL A 130 -4.45 -35.87 -27.49
CA VAL A 130 -4.04 -37.23 -27.87
C VAL A 130 -3.29 -37.13 -29.19
N ARG A 131 -2.02 -37.54 -29.21
CA ARG A 131 -1.18 -37.64 -30.41
C ARG A 131 -0.36 -38.92 -30.32
N ASP A 132 -0.19 -39.62 -31.44
CA ASP A 132 0.53 -40.90 -31.50
C ASP A 132 0.05 -41.94 -30.43
N ALA A 133 -1.24 -41.92 -30.07
CA ALA A 133 -1.89 -42.73 -29.02
C ALA A 133 -1.50 -42.43 -27.56
N GLU A 134 -0.77 -41.34 -27.32
CA GLU A 134 -0.40 -40.88 -25.99
C GLU A 134 -1.09 -39.56 -25.64
N ARG A 135 -1.41 -39.38 -24.36
CA ARG A 135 -1.89 -38.09 -23.84
C ARG A 135 -0.67 -37.23 -23.54
N ILE A 136 -0.52 -36.15 -24.30
CA ILE A 136 0.59 -35.22 -24.14
C ILE A 136 0.07 -33.82 -23.88
N GLU A 137 0.71 -33.11 -22.96
CA GLU A 137 0.44 -31.69 -22.72
C GLU A 137 1.21 -30.85 -23.75
N ILE A 138 0.50 -30.00 -24.49
CA ILE A 138 1.09 -29.09 -25.47
C ILE A 138 0.69 -27.65 -25.19
N ARG A 139 1.40 -26.68 -25.77
CA ARG A 139 0.92 -25.30 -25.82
C ARG A 139 -0.27 -25.23 -26.76
N ALA A 140 -1.32 -24.52 -26.37
CA ALA A 140 -2.50 -24.28 -27.18
C ALA A 140 -2.15 -23.59 -28.52
N GLU A 141 -1.07 -22.80 -28.60
CA GLU A 141 -0.57 -22.21 -29.85
C GLU A 141 -0.13 -23.25 -30.89
N ASP A 142 0.33 -24.41 -30.43
CA ASP A 142 0.81 -25.52 -31.26
C ASP A 142 -0.33 -26.53 -31.59
N LEU A 143 -1.57 -26.20 -31.22
CA LEU A 143 -2.79 -26.93 -31.60
C LEU A 143 -3.13 -26.66 -33.06
N VAL A 144 -3.54 -27.71 -33.78
CA VAL A 144 -3.99 -27.62 -35.18
C VAL A 144 -5.38 -28.21 -35.37
N PRO A 145 -6.12 -27.82 -36.42
CA PRO A 145 -7.37 -28.50 -36.76
C PRO A 145 -7.16 -30.01 -36.93
N GLY A 146 -8.01 -30.82 -36.29
CA GLY A 146 -7.95 -32.27 -36.24
C GLY A 146 -7.33 -32.87 -34.98
N ASP A 147 -6.66 -32.08 -34.12
CA ASP A 147 -6.18 -32.57 -32.83
C ASP A 147 -7.36 -33.03 -31.95
N ILE A 148 -7.20 -34.17 -31.26
CA ILE A 148 -8.15 -34.62 -30.24
C ILE A 148 -7.74 -34.01 -28.91
N VAL A 149 -8.60 -33.17 -28.36
CA VAL A 149 -8.39 -32.42 -27.12
C VAL A 149 -9.17 -33.07 -25.99
N VAL A 150 -8.54 -33.22 -24.84
CA VAL A 150 -9.18 -33.70 -23.60
C VAL A 150 -9.32 -32.51 -22.66
N LEU A 151 -10.54 -32.29 -22.17
CA LEU A 151 -10.88 -31.19 -21.28
C LEU A 151 -11.53 -31.71 -20.00
N ALA A 152 -11.22 -31.06 -18.89
CA ALA A 152 -11.82 -31.27 -17.59
C ALA A 152 -12.31 -29.94 -17.00
N SER A 153 -13.02 -30.05 -15.87
CA SER A 153 -13.47 -28.90 -15.07
C SER A 153 -12.31 -27.94 -14.78
N GLY A 154 -12.48 -26.67 -15.12
CA GLY A 154 -11.48 -25.61 -14.97
C GLY A 154 -10.57 -25.37 -16.17
N ASP A 155 -10.64 -26.23 -17.19
CA ASP A 155 -9.91 -26.01 -18.43
C ASP A 155 -10.58 -24.91 -19.26
N LYS A 156 -9.73 -24.05 -19.83
CA LYS A 156 -10.15 -23.11 -20.85
C LYS A 156 -10.11 -23.80 -22.21
N VAL A 157 -11.19 -23.69 -22.96
CA VAL A 157 -11.29 -24.34 -24.27
C VAL A 157 -10.29 -23.66 -25.22
N PRO A 158 -9.28 -24.39 -25.76
CA PRO A 158 -8.12 -23.79 -26.43
C PRO A 158 -8.40 -23.32 -27.87
N ALA A 159 -9.47 -23.82 -28.48
CA ALA A 159 -9.86 -23.61 -29.87
C ALA A 159 -11.36 -23.90 -30.02
N ASP A 160 -11.94 -23.73 -31.20
CA ASP A 160 -13.31 -24.22 -31.40
C ASP A 160 -13.25 -25.73 -31.63
N LEU A 161 -13.98 -26.48 -30.82
CA LEU A 161 -13.95 -27.94 -30.79
C LEU A 161 -15.35 -28.52 -31.02
N ARG A 162 -15.40 -29.65 -31.70
CA ARG A 162 -16.61 -30.49 -31.82
C ARG A 162 -16.56 -31.60 -30.79
N VAL A 163 -17.55 -31.66 -29.91
CA VAL A 163 -17.63 -32.66 -28.82
C VAL A 163 -17.77 -34.08 -29.39
N VAL A 164 -16.88 -34.99 -28.97
CA VAL A 164 -16.86 -36.41 -29.37
C VAL A 164 -17.38 -37.30 -28.24
N ALA A 165 -17.04 -36.95 -27.01
CA ALA A 165 -17.56 -37.58 -25.80
C ALA A 165 -17.67 -36.53 -24.69
N ALA A 166 -18.72 -36.59 -23.87
CA ALA A 166 -18.93 -35.70 -22.75
C ALA A 166 -19.58 -36.46 -21.58
N LYS A 167 -19.18 -36.13 -20.35
CA LYS A 167 -19.81 -36.64 -19.13
C LYS A 167 -20.05 -35.49 -18.16
N GLY A 168 -21.32 -35.16 -17.92
CA GLY A 168 -21.73 -34.05 -17.04
C GLY A 168 -21.13 -32.70 -17.44
N LEU A 169 -20.86 -32.48 -18.73
CA LEU A 169 -20.12 -31.33 -19.22
C LEU A 169 -21.00 -30.08 -19.20
N ARG A 170 -20.57 -29.07 -18.44
CA ARG A 170 -21.17 -27.73 -18.44
C ARG A 170 -20.09 -26.70 -18.73
N VAL A 171 -20.39 -25.76 -19.61
CA VAL A 171 -19.45 -24.73 -20.06
C VAL A 171 -20.07 -23.35 -19.87
N ASN A 172 -19.29 -22.41 -19.35
CA ASN A 172 -19.67 -21.02 -19.29
C ASN A 172 -19.31 -20.34 -20.61
N GLU A 173 -20.33 -19.90 -21.33
CA GLU A 173 -20.21 -19.27 -22.64
C GLU A 173 -20.52 -17.77 -22.63
N ALA A 174 -20.57 -17.16 -21.43
CA ALA A 174 -20.90 -15.75 -21.22
C ALA A 174 -20.06 -14.79 -22.08
N ILE A 175 -18.80 -15.16 -22.37
CA ILE A 175 -17.90 -14.35 -23.20
C ILE A 175 -18.38 -14.21 -24.66
N LEU A 176 -19.24 -15.11 -25.13
CA LEU A 176 -19.80 -15.12 -26.48
C LEU A 176 -21.30 -14.84 -26.51
N THR A 177 -22.05 -15.35 -25.53
CA THR A 177 -23.53 -15.26 -25.50
C THR A 177 -24.04 -14.16 -24.59
N GLY A 178 -23.23 -13.68 -23.64
CA GLY A 178 -23.64 -12.75 -22.59
C GLY A 178 -24.45 -13.40 -21.45
N GLU A 179 -24.82 -14.67 -21.57
CA GLU A 179 -25.56 -15.41 -20.56
C GLU A 179 -24.60 -16.00 -19.53
N SER A 180 -24.83 -15.70 -18.25
CA SER A 180 -23.91 -16.08 -17.16
C SER A 180 -24.10 -17.50 -16.66
N GLU A 181 -25.19 -18.18 -17.04
CA GLU A 181 -25.45 -19.56 -16.63
C GLU A 181 -24.63 -20.57 -17.46
N ALA A 182 -24.13 -21.61 -16.79
CA ALA A 182 -23.36 -22.66 -17.45
C ALA A 182 -24.28 -23.57 -18.28
N VAL A 183 -24.01 -23.66 -19.58
CA VAL A 183 -24.78 -24.43 -20.56
C VAL A 183 -24.31 -25.87 -20.57
N GLU A 184 -25.25 -26.82 -20.52
CA GLU A 184 -24.95 -28.25 -20.67
C GLU A 184 -24.62 -28.59 -22.12
N LYS A 185 -23.57 -29.40 -22.30
CA LYS A 185 -23.04 -29.77 -23.62
C LYS A 185 -23.26 -31.25 -23.93
N THR A 186 -23.60 -31.55 -25.17
CA THR A 186 -24.02 -32.88 -25.66
C THR A 186 -23.26 -33.29 -26.91
N VAL A 187 -23.27 -34.58 -27.27
CA VAL A 187 -22.57 -35.05 -28.48
C VAL A 187 -23.41 -34.87 -29.75
N ALA A 188 -24.73 -35.00 -29.64
CA ALA A 188 -25.65 -35.02 -30.79
C ALA A 188 -25.56 -33.75 -31.66
N PRO A 189 -25.66 -33.87 -33.00
CA PRO A 189 -25.69 -32.72 -33.90
C PRO A 189 -26.93 -31.86 -33.66
N VAL A 190 -26.82 -30.58 -33.98
CA VAL A 190 -27.92 -29.60 -33.89
C VAL A 190 -28.24 -29.03 -35.28
N PRO A 191 -29.43 -28.43 -35.50
CA PRO A 191 -29.78 -27.81 -36.78
C PRO A 191 -28.72 -26.82 -37.27
N VAL A 192 -28.52 -26.74 -38.59
CA VAL A 192 -27.48 -25.91 -39.20
C VAL A 192 -27.69 -24.42 -38.90
N ASP A 193 -28.95 -24.00 -38.75
CA ASP A 193 -29.40 -22.65 -38.41
C ASP A 193 -29.43 -22.34 -36.89
N ALA A 194 -28.98 -23.27 -36.04
CA ALA A 194 -28.91 -23.05 -34.60
C ALA A 194 -28.05 -21.82 -34.24
N LEU A 195 -28.56 -21.00 -33.32
CA LEU A 195 -27.84 -19.87 -32.74
C LEU A 195 -26.62 -20.37 -31.96
N LEU A 196 -25.64 -19.49 -31.75
CA LEU A 196 -24.35 -19.88 -31.17
C LEU A 196 -24.48 -20.51 -29.78
N GLY A 197 -25.39 -20.01 -28.92
CA GLY A 197 -25.68 -20.60 -27.61
C GLY A 197 -26.42 -21.96 -27.67
N ASP A 198 -27.18 -22.22 -28.74
CA ASP A 198 -27.93 -23.46 -28.93
C ASP A 198 -27.07 -24.61 -29.48
N ARG A 199 -25.85 -24.31 -29.94
CA ARG A 199 -24.88 -25.30 -30.45
C ARG A 199 -24.22 -26.05 -29.29
N LYS A 200 -25.03 -26.83 -28.55
CA LYS A 200 -24.61 -27.64 -27.39
C LYS A 200 -23.53 -28.68 -27.71
N CYS A 201 -23.31 -28.96 -28.98
CA CYS A 201 -22.35 -29.95 -29.46
C CYS A 201 -20.98 -29.37 -29.84
N MET A 202 -20.81 -28.05 -29.64
CA MET A 202 -19.59 -27.29 -29.83
C MET A 202 -19.06 -26.76 -28.49
N LEU A 203 -17.74 -26.61 -28.42
CA LEU A 203 -17.02 -25.89 -27.37
C LEU A 203 -16.26 -24.76 -28.06
N TYR A 204 -16.36 -23.55 -27.54
CA TYR A 204 -15.79 -22.39 -28.21
C TYR A 204 -14.49 -21.91 -27.56
N SER A 205 -13.55 -21.51 -28.39
CA SER A 205 -12.26 -20.97 -27.96
C SER A 205 -12.48 -19.83 -26.96
N GLY A 206 -11.84 -19.93 -25.81
CA GLY A 206 -11.92 -18.92 -24.77
C GLY A 206 -13.02 -19.12 -23.73
N THR A 207 -13.96 -20.05 -23.95
CA THR A 207 -14.97 -20.44 -22.95
C THR A 207 -14.36 -21.34 -21.87
N LEU A 208 -15.04 -21.45 -20.73
CA LEU A 208 -14.54 -22.16 -19.55
C LEU A 208 -15.38 -23.38 -19.22
N VAL A 209 -14.74 -24.54 -19.05
CA VAL A 209 -15.42 -25.73 -18.54
C VAL A 209 -15.69 -25.55 -17.04
N VAL A 210 -16.96 -25.44 -16.67
CA VAL A 210 -17.40 -25.23 -15.27
C VAL A 210 -17.44 -26.54 -14.50
N SER A 211 -17.88 -27.62 -15.15
CA SER A 211 -17.96 -28.95 -14.56
C SER A 211 -17.93 -30.04 -15.63
N GLY A 212 -17.55 -31.26 -15.23
CA GLY A 212 -17.54 -32.43 -16.10
C GLY A 212 -16.25 -32.62 -16.90
N GLN A 213 -16.27 -33.57 -17.83
CA GLN A 213 -15.14 -33.91 -18.69
C GLN A 213 -15.61 -34.10 -20.14
N ALA A 214 -14.73 -33.79 -21.09
CA ALA A 214 -14.99 -33.98 -22.50
C ALA A 214 -13.76 -34.39 -23.30
N THR A 215 -14.01 -35.12 -24.39
CA THR A 215 -13.06 -35.32 -25.49
C THR A 215 -13.68 -34.69 -26.72
N ALA A 216 -12.92 -33.85 -27.43
CA ALA A 216 -13.43 -33.08 -28.55
C ALA A 216 -12.35 -32.93 -29.64
N VAL A 217 -12.75 -32.82 -30.90
CA VAL A 217 -11.82 -32.61 -32.03
C VAL A 217 -11.74 -31.12 -32.36
N ALA A 218 -10.53 -30.59 -32.54
CA ALA A 218 -10.32 -29.19 -32.92
C ALA A 218 -10.80 -28.95 -34.36
N VAL A 219 -11.78 -28.08 -34.55
CA VAL A 219 -12.36 -27.80 -35.87
C VAL A 219 -11.94 -26.45 -36.45
N ALA A 220 -11.64 -25.47 -35.60
CA ALA A 220 -11.09 -24.18 -36.01
C ALA A 220 -10.10 -23.63 -34.97
N THR A 221 -9.07 -22.94 -35.43
CA THR A 221 -8.00 -22.38 -34.60
C THR A 221 -7.71 -20.91 -34.98
N GLY A 222 -7.14 -20.15 -34.05
CA GLY A 222 -6.69 -18.77 -34.27
C GLY A 222 -7.81 -17.84 -34.71
N VAL A 223 -7.61 -17.13 -35.83
CA VAL A 223 -8.61 -16.20 -36.41
C VAL A 223 -9.88 -16.86 -36.90
N HIS A 224 -9.87 -18.19 -37.08
CA HIS A 224 -11.00 -18.92 -37.63
C HIS A 224 -12.01 -19.36 -36.57
N THR A 225 -11.69 -19.20 -35.27
CA THR A 225 -12.64 -19.45 -34.17
C THR A 225 -13.70 -18.36 -34.09
N GLU A 226 -14.83 -18.63 -33.44
CA GLU A 226 -15.89 -17.64 -33.24
C GLU A 226 -15.39 -16.44 -32.43
N LEU A 227 -14.63 -16.68 -31.37
CA LEU A 227 -13.98 -15.61 -30.60
C LEU A 227 -12.94 -14.85 -31.42
N GLY A 228 -12.23 -15.52 -32.33
CA GLY A 228 -11.28 -14.89 -33.24
C GLY A 228 -11.95 -14.01 -34.29
N ARG A 229 -13.11 -14.42 -34.82
CA ARG A 229 -13.95 -13.62 -35.70
C ARG A 229 -14.48 -12.38 -34.99
N ILE A 230 -15.01 -12.53 -33.77
CA ILE A 230 -15.49 -11.41 -32.95
C ILE A 230 -14.34 -10.46 -32.59
N SER A 231 -13.17 -10.98 -32.22
CA SER A 231 -12.00 -10.15 -31.89
C SER A 231 -11.52 -9.33 -33.08
N ALA A 232 -11.55 -9.89 -34.30
CA ALA A 232 -11.28 -9.14 -35.52
C ALA A 232 -12.31 -8.02 -35.78
N MET A 233 -13.55 -8.17 -35.31
CA MET A 233 -14.59 -7.14 -35.37
C MET A 233 -14.44 -6.06 -34.28
N LEU A 234 -13.86 -6.41 -33.12
CA LEU A 234 -13.75 -5.57 -31.92
C LEU A 234 -12.44 -4.75 -31.81
N GLU A 235 -11.58 -4.69 -32.83
CA GLU A 235 -10.27 -4.00 -32.86
C GLU A 235 -10.30 -2.47 -32.55
N ARG A 236 -11.40 -1.90 -32.02
CA ARG A 236 -11.59 -0.47 -31.75
C ARG A 236 -11.79 -0.07 -30.27
N VAL A 237 -11.77 -0.99 -29.30
CA VAL A 237 -12.00 -0.62 -27.88
C VAL A 237 -10.72 -0.05 -27.25
N GLN A 238 -10.82 1.17 -26.69
CA GLN A 238 -9.69 1.88 -26.07
C GLN A 238 -9.23 1.27 -24.75
N ALA A 239 -7.93 1.32 -24.47
CA ALA A 239 -7.32 0.79 -23.26
C ALA A 239 -7.63 1.66 -22.02
N VAL A 240 -7.88 1.00 -20.88
CA VAL A 240 -8.09 1.66 -19.57
C VAL A 240 -6.77 2.22 -19.03
N THR A 241 -6.77 3.49 -18.58
CA THR A 241 -5.60 4.17 -18.02
C THR A 241 -5.38 3.86 -16.54
N THR A 242 -4.11 3.77 -16.09
CA THR A 242 -3.78 3.50 -14.67
C THR A 242 -3.98 4.73 -13.78
N PRO A 243 -4.21 4.57 -12.46
CA PRO A 243 -4.29 5.69 -11.52
C PRO A 243 -3.06 6.61 -11.55
N LEU A 244 -1.84 6.07 -11.58
CA LEU A 244 -0.60 6.86 -11.69
C LEU A 244 -0.54 7.66 -13.00
N LEU A 245 -0.95 7.06 -14.12
CA LEU A 245 -1.04 7.79 -15.39
C LEU A 245 -2.06 8.92 -15.32
N ARG A 246 -3.18 8.74 -14.62
CA ARG A 246 -4.16 9.82 -14.38
C ARG A 246 -3.61 10.92 -13.48
N GLN A 247 -2.92 10.57 -12.39
CA GLN A 247 -2.28 11.55 -11.52
C GLN A 247 -1.22 12.36 -12.27
N ILE A 248 -0.42 11.72 -13.12
CA ILE A 248 0.57 12.39 -13.96
C ILE A 248 -0.08 13.24 -15.03
N ALA A 249 -1.16 12.77 -15.66
CA ALA A 249 -1.90 13.58 -16.62
C ALA A 249 -2.49 14.83 -15.95
N GLY A 250 -3.12 14.67 -14.78
CA GLY A 250 -3.63 15.81 -13.98
C GLY A 250 -2.51 16.77 -13.57
N PHE A 251 -1.38 16.24 -13.11
CA PHE A 251 -0.19 17.03 -12.82
C PHE A 251 0.31 17.79 -14.05
N GLY A 252 0.38 17.14 -15.22
CA GLY A 252 0.80 17.74 -16.48
C GLY A 252 -0.12 18.89 -16.91
N HIS A 253 -1.43 18.79 -16.69
CA HIS A 253 -2.37 19.90 -16.95
C HIS A 253 -2.13 21.09 -16.02
N TRP A 254 -1.96 20.85 -14.71
CA TRP A 254 -1.64 21.91 -13.75
C TRP A 254 -0.31 22.60 -14.06
N LEU A 255 0.71 21.82 -14.41
CA LEU A 255 2.01 22.34 -14.81
C LEU A 255 1.91 23.14 -16.10
N ALA A 256 1.23 22.63 -17.12
CA ALA A 256 1.00 23.36 -18.38
C ALA A 256 0.28 24.69 -18.13
N LEU A 257 -0.74 24.71 -17.27
CA LEU A 257 -1.43 25.95 -16.88
C LEU A 257 -0.48 26.93 -16.20
N ALA A 258 0.35 26.47 -15.27
CA ALA A 258 1.33 27.31 -14.59
C ALA A 258 2.36 27.91 -15.58
N ILE A 259 2.85 27.10 -16.52
CA ILE A 259 3.79 27.55 -17.57
C ILE A 259 3.15 28.61 -18.45
N VAL A 260 1.92 28.38 -18.94
CA VAL A 260 1.20 29.35 -19.77
C VAL A 260 0.98 30.65 -19.02
N LEU A 261 0.55 30.59 -17.75
CA LEU A 261 0.34 31.78 -16.93
C LEU A 261 1.65 32.54 -16.67
N MET A 262 2.75 31.84 -16.37
CA MET A 262 4.06 32.47 -16.19
C MET A 262 4.58 33.08 -17.49
N SER A 263 4.47 32.39 -18.62
CA SER A 263 4.87 32.92 -19.93
C SER A 263 4.03 34.12 -20.35
N ALA A 264 2.71 34.08 -20.15
CA ALA A 264 1.83 35.21 -20.42
C ALA A 264 2.12 36.41 -19.51
N ALA A 265 2.34 36.18 -18.21
CA ALA A 265 2.69 37.24 -17.26
C ALA A 265 4.03 37.88 -17.61
N THR A 266 5.04 37.06 -17.93
CA THR A 266 6.38 37.53 -18.31
C THR A 266 6.34 38.30 -19.63
N TYR A 267 5.59 37.81 -20.62
CA TYR A 267 5.34 38.53 -21.88
C TYR A 267 4.67 39.88 -21.64
N ALA A 268 3.60 39.92 -20.84
CA ALA A 268 2.87 41.14 -20.53
C ALA A 268 3.73 42.15 -19.77
N ILE A 269 4.51 41.70 -18.78
CA ILE A 269 5.46 42.55 -18.05
C ILE A 269 6.51 43.13 -19.01
N GLY A 270 7.11 42.29 -19.85
CA GLY A 270 8.15 42.74 -20.79
C GLY A 270 7.64 43.72 -21.85
N VAL A 271 6.45 43.49 -22.41
CA VAL A 271 5.89 44.37 -23.45
C VAL A 271 5.25 45.62 -22.86
N LEU A 272 4.34 45.46 -21.87
CA LEU A 272 3.52 46.57 -21.37
C LEU A 272 4.25 47.43 -20.36
N TRP A 273 5.08 46.83 -19.50
CA TRP A 273 5.74 47.57 -18.42
C TRP A 273 7.17 47.97 -18.76
N ARG A 274 7.94 47.07 -19.39
CA ARG A 274 9.35 47.30 -19.75
C ARG A 274 9.56 47.85 -21.17
N GLY A 275 8.55 47.76 -22.04
CA GLY A 275 8.61 48.30 -23.41
C GLY A 275 9.46 47.50 -24.39
N HIS A 276 9.73 46.22 -24.12
CA HIS A 276 10.47 45.36 -25.04
C HIS A 276 9.66 45.06 -26.32
N PRO A 277 10.35 44.84 -27.47
CA PRO A 277 9.69 44.45 -28.72
C PRO A 277 8.85 43.18 -28.55
N PRO A 278 7.59 43.16 -29.03
CA PRO A 278 6.71 42.00 -28.92
C PRO A 278 7.31 40.70 -29.49
N ALA A 279 8.12 40.80 -30.54
CA ALA A 279 8.79 39.66 -31.15
C ALA A 279 9.87 39.05 -30.24
N GLU A 280 10.68 39.87 -29.57
CA GLU A 280 11.70 39.40 -28.62
C GLU A 280 11.04 38.76 -27.40
N MET A 281 9.98 39.40 -26.86
CA MET A 281 9.22 38.85 -25.73
C MET A 281 8.51 37.55 -26.09
N PHE A 282 8.07 37.38 -27.34
CA PHE A 282 7.51 36.12 -27.81
C PHE A 282 8.57 35.01 -27.79
N MET A 283 9.76 35.28 -28.33
CA MET A 283 10.88 34.31 -28.30
C MET A 283 11.29 33.95 -26.86
N MET A 284 11.26 34.91 -25.94
CA MET A 284 11.51 34.67 -24.51
C MET A 284 10.42 33.80 -23.87
N ALA A 285 9.14 34.06 -24.18
CA ALA A 285 8.03 33.24 -23.71
C ALA A 285 8.10 31.80 -24.23
N VAL A 286 8.58 31.61 -25.47
CA VAL A 286 8.88 30.29 -26.03
C VAL A 286 10.02 29.61 -25.28
N ALA A 287 11.12 30.30 -25.01
CA ALA A 287 12.25 29.75 -24.25
C ALA A 287 11.83 29.31 -22.84
N LEU A 288 11.02 30.12 -22.16
CA LEU A 288 10.44 29.81 -20.84
C LEU A 288 9.50 28.61 -20.89
N ALA A 289 8.65 28.52 -21.93
CA ALA A 289 7.77 27.37 -22.10
C ALA A 289 8.56 26.08 -22.38
N ALA A 290 9.60 26.16 -23.20
CA ALA A 290 10.48 25.05 -23.52
C ALA A 290 11.27 24.55 -22.31
N SER A 291 11.81 25.44 -21.48
CA SER A 291 12.56 25.04 -20.27
C SER A 291 11.66 24.38 -19.23
N ALA A 292 10.43 24.86 -19.07
CA ALA A 292 9.56 24.41 -17.98
C ALA A 292 8.82 23.07 -18.24
N ILE A 293 8.71 22.61 -19.49
CA ILE A 293 7.96 21.37 -19.82
C ILE A 293 8.84 20.12 -19.60
N PRO A 294 8.40 19.13 -18.79
CA PRO A 294 9.16 17.92 -18.53
C PRO A 294 8.92 16.86 -19.63
N GLU A 295 9.51 17.07 -20.80
CA GLU A 295 9.34 16.21 -21.99
C GLU A 295 9.71 14.74 -21.74
N GLY A 296 10.71 14.48 -20.89
CA GLY A 296 11.18 13.13 -20.58
C GLY A 296 10.23 12.30 -19.71
N LEU A 297 9.20 12.91 -19.10
CA LEU A 297 8.37 12.24 -18.11
C LEU A 297 7.59 11.03 -18.67
N PRO A 298 6.86 11.12 -19.81
CA PRO A 298 6.13 9.97 -20.35
C PRO A 298 7.05 8.80 -20.78
N ALA A 299 8.23 9.12 -21.33
CA ALA A 299 9.20 8.12 -21.76
C ALA A 299 9.80 7.36 -20.57
N ILE A 300 10.24 8.09 -19.54
CA ILE A 300 10.83 7.49 -18.33
C ILE A 300 9.82 6.65 -17.55
N MET A 301 8.57 7.08 -17.47
CA MET A 301 7.50 6.30 -16.90
C MET A 301 7.38 4.92 -17.54
N THR A 302 7.29 4.90 -18.87
CA THR A 302 7.13 3.66 -19.64
C THR A 302 8.35 2.76 -19.50
N ILE A 303 9.56 3.33 -19.53
CA ILE A 303 10.82 2.59 -19.35
C ILE A 303 10.91 2.00 -17.94
N THR A 304 10.60 2.78 -16.90
CA THR A 304 10.69 2.33 -15.50
C THR A 304 9.70 1.22 -15.22
N LEU A 305 8.45 1.34 -15.72
CA LEU A 305 7.44 0.27 -15.65
C LEU A 305 7.91 -0.99 -16.38
N ALA A 306 8.37 -0.86 -17.63
CA ALA A 306 8.81 -2.01 -18.41
C ALA A 306 10.00 -2.73 -17.77
N LEU A 307 11.00 -2.00 -17.27
CA LEU A 307 12.14 -2.56 -16.53
C LEU A 307 11.70 -3.21 -15.21
N GLY A 308 10.70 -2.62 -14.54
CA GLY A 308 10.08 -3.15 -13.33
C GLY A 308 9.39 -4.50 -13.57
N VAL A 309 8.51 -4.56 -14.57
CA VAL A 309 7.82 -5.81 -14.95
C VAL A 309 8.81 -6.88 -15.39
N ARG A 310 9.85 -6.52 -16.16
CA ARG A 310 10.89 -7.48 -16.54
C ARG A 310 11.62 -8.07 -15.32
N ARG A 311 11.90 -7.26 -14.29
CA ARG A 311 12.49 -7.71 -13.03
C ARG A 311 11.56 -8.62 -12.24
N MET A 312 10.26 -8.33 -12.23
CA MET A 312 9.23 -9.18 -11.61
C MET A 312 9.15 -10.53 -12.32
N ALA A 313 9.11 -10.55 -13.65
CA ALA A 313 9.03 -11.77 -14.44
C ALA A 313 10.25 -12.68 -14.25
N HIS A 314 11.46 -12.11 -14.16
CA HIS A 314 12.67 -12.88 -13.83
C HIS A 314 12.67 -13.45 -12.40
N ARG A 315 11.77 -12.96 -11.54
CA ARG A 315 11.51 -13.51 -10.21
C ARG A 315 10.16 -14.23 -10.16
N ASN A 316 9.75 -14.86 -11.27
CA ASN A 316 8.55 -15.67 -11.40
C ASN A 316 7.20 -14.93 -11.20
N ALA A 317 7.19 -13.61 -11.03
CA ALA A 317 5.97 -12.80 -10.97
C ALA A 317 5.62 -12.26 -12.36
N ILE A 318 4.71 -12.94 -13.07
CA ILE A 318 4.31 -12.54 -14.42
C ILE A 318 3.11 -11.60 -14.34
N ILE A 319 3.31 -10.34 -14.73
CA ILE A 319 2.24 -9.33 -14.76
C ILE A 319 1.47 -9.43 -16.08
N ARG A 320 0.16 -9.70 -15.99
CA ARG A 320 -0.77 -9.70 -17.13
C ARG A 320 -1.30 -8.29 -17.41
N HIS A 321 -1.61 -7.55 -16.35
CA HIS A 321 -2.19 -6.22 -16.43
C HIS A 321 -1.23 -5.18 -15.82
N LEU A 322 -0.69 -4.28 -16.66
CA LEU A 322 0.22 -3.21 -16.23
C LEU A 322 -0.28 -2.34 -15.07
N PRO A 323 -1.59 -1.99 -14.95
CA PRO A 323 -2.08 -1.26 -13.79
C PRO A 323 -1.74 -1.95 -12.45
N ALA A 324 -1.70 -3.28 -12.40
CA ALA A 324 -1.44 -4.02 -11.16
C ALA A 324 -0.04 -3.79 -10.59
N VAL A 325 0.95 -3.43 -11.43
CA VAL A 325 2.31 -3.09 -10.98
C VAL A 325 2.29 -1.94 -9.97
N GLU A 326 1.47 -0.94 -10.24
CA GLU A 326 1.31 0.22 -9.37
C GLU A 326 0.57 -0.18 -8.09
N THR A 327 -0.55 -0.89 -8.22
CA THR A 327 -1.40 -1.28 -7.10
C THR A 327 -0.67 -2.18 -6.13
N LEU A 328 0.20 -3.08 -6.61
CA LEU A 328 1.11 -3.91 -5.80
C LEU A 328 1.97 -3.07 -4.84
N GLY A 329 2.36 -1.86 -5.24
CA GLY A 329 3.11 -0.94 -4.40
C GLY A 329 2.32 -0.38 -3.21
N SER A 330 0.99 -0.37 -3.29
CA SER A 330 0.07 0.14 -2.27
C SER A 330 -0.74 -0.94 -1.56
N VAL A 331 -0.49 -2.23 -1.82
CA VAL A 331 -1.21 -3.33 -1.15
C VAL A 331 -1.09 -3.21 0.36
N THR A 332 -2.24 -3.23 1.05
CA THR A 332 -2.35 -3.18 2.51
C THR A 332 -2.73 -4.52 3.11
N VAL A 333 -3.44 -5.35 2.34
CA VAL A 333 -3.89 -6.68 2.78
C VAL A 333 -3.71 -7.70 1.66
N ILE A 334 -3.18 -8.88 2.00
CA ILE A 334 -3.08 -10.03 1.11
C ILE A 334 -4.01 -11.10 1.67
N CYS A 335 -5.09 -11.39 0.94
CA CYS A 335 -5.94 -12.54 1.19
C CYS A 335 -5.35 -13.71 0.43
N SER A 336 -4.92 -14.74 1.15
CA SER A 336 -4.26 -15.90 0.57
C SER A 336 -5.11 -17.14 0.81
N ASP A 337 -5.30 -17.93 -0.24
CA ASP A 337 -5.70 -19.32 -0.04
C ASP A 337 -4.59 -20.07 0.71
N LYS A 338 -4.97 -21.07 1.49
CA LYS A 338 -4.04 -21.91 2.25
C LYS A 338 -3.42 -22.96 1.35
N THR A 339 -4.26 -23.84 0.78
CA THR A 339 -3.82 -25.06 0.11
C THR A 339 -3.03 -24.71 -1.15
N GLY A 340 -1.84 -25.30 -1.31
CA GLY A 340 -1.00 -25.12 -2.49
C GLY A 340 -0.28 -23.77 -2.59
N THR A 341 -0.75 -22.73 -1.89
CA THR A 341 -0.14 -21.39 -1.87
C THR A 341 0.72 -21.16 -0.62
N LEU A 342 0.15 -21.31 0.58
CA LEU A 342 0.87 -21.16 1.86
C LEU A 342 1.48 -22.49 2.32
N THR A 343 0.86 -23.60 1.92
CA THR A 343 1.29 -24.96 2.20
C THR A 343 1.81 -25.65 0.94
N ARG A 344 2.47 -26.80 1.10
CA ARG A 344 3.00 -27.55 -0.05
C ARG A 344 1.91 -28.29 -0.83
N ASN A 345 0.76 -28.53 -0.21
CA ASN A 345 -0.25 -29.47 -0.67
C ASN A 345 0.36 -30.88 -0.82
N GLU A 346 1.20 -31.25 0.15
CA GLU A 346 1.91 -32.52 0.22
C GLU A 346 1.73 -33.05 1.64
N MET A 347 0.75 -33.94 1.83
CA MET A 347 0.47 -34.51 3.15
C MET A 347 1.72 -35.21 3.70
N THR A 348 2.08 -34.89 4.93
CA THR A 348 3.30 -35.37 5.58
C THR A 348 2.96 -35.87 6.99
N VAL A 349 3.48 -37.05 7.36
CA VAL A 349 3.41 -37.56 8.74
C VAL A 349 4.35 -36.72 9.61
N GLN A 350 3.83 -36.17 10.69
CA GLN A 350 4.58 -35.37 11.67
C GLN A 350 4.68 -36.06 13.04
N ARG A 351 3.69 -36.88 13.39
CA ARG A 351 3.70 -37.62 14.66
C ARG A 351 3.22 -39.04 14.49
N VAL A 352 3.83 -39.94 15.25
CA VAL A 352 3.36 -41.32 15.43
C VAL A 352 3.27 -41.58 16.93
N ILE A 353 2.07 -41.79 17.42
CA ILE A 353 1.76 -42.01 18.83
C ILE A 353 1.48 -43.50 19.01
N THR A 354 2.23 -44.14 19.91
CA THR A 354 2.06 -45.54 20.31
C THR A 354 1.57 -45.60 21.77
N GLY A 355 1.40 -46.81 22.32
CA GLY A 355 1.04 -46.95 23.75
C GLY A 355 2.11 -46.40 24.71
N ASP A 356 3.38 -46.39 24.30
CA ASP A 356 4.52 -46.06 25.16
C ASP A 356 5.25 -44.77 24.73
N HIS A 357 5.19 -44.40 23.45
CA HIS A 357 6.05 -43.39 22.85
C HIS A 357 5.28 -42.42 21.94
N VAL A 358 5.73 -41.16 21.89
CA VAL A 358 5.29 -40.17 20.91
C VAL A 358 6.48 -39.79 20.05
N PHE A 359 6.53 -40.32 18.84
CA PHE A 359 7.60 -40.05 17.90
C PHE A 359 7.27 -38.83 17.04
N GLU A 360 8.25 -37.96 16.85
CA GLU A 360 8.20 -36.86 15.89
C GLU A 360 8.88 -37.29 14.59
N VAL A 361 8.24 -37.03 13.47
CA VAL A 361 8.75 -37.39 12.14
C VAL A 361 9.14 -36.12 11.41
N THR A 362 10.43 -35.99 11.09
CA THR A 362 10.96 -34.82 10.39
C THR A 362 11.07 -35.07 8.88
N GLY A 363 11.29 -33.98 8.14
CA GLY A 363 11.30 -33.97 6.68
C GLY A 363 9.92 -33.70 6.10
N VAL A 364 9.90 -33.01 4.96
CA VAL A 364 8.70 -32.40 4.40
C VAL A 364 8.46 -32.90 2.99
N GLY A 365 7.21 -33.28 2.68
CA GLY A 365 6.84 -33.80 1.36
C GLY A 365 7.03 -35.32 1.24
N TYR A 366 7.01 -35.81 -0.01
CA TYR A 366 7.05 -37.25 -0.30
C TYR A 366 8.45 -37.84 -0.44
N ALA A 367 9.49 -37.00 -0.46
CA ALA A 367 10.85 -37.50 -0.41
C ALA A 367 11.10 -38.17 0.96
N PRO A 368 11.73 -39.36 1.00
CA PRO A 368 12.04 -40.05 2.25
C PRO A 368 13.25 -39.43 2.98
N ASP A 369 13.37 -38.09 2.91
CA ASP A 369 14.39 -37.32 3.61
C ASP A 369 13.88 -36.95 5.02
N GLY A 370 14.76 -36.92 6.01
CA GLY A 370 14.43 -36.65 7.41
C GLY A 370 14.63 -37.88 8.30
N GLY A 371 14.18 -37.80 9.55
CA GLY A 371 14.37 -38.86 10.54
C GLY A 371 13.23 -38.91 11.57
N ILE A 372 13.27 -39.94 12.41
CA ILE A 372 12.32 -40.12 13.52
C ILE A 372 13.03 -39.67 14.80
N HIS A 373 12.32 -38.92 15.64
CA HIS A 373 12.85 -38.36 16.87
C HIS A 373 11.98 -38.73 18.07
N LEU A 374 12.60 -38.91 19.23
CA LEU A 374 11.95 -39.12 20.52
C LEU A 374 12.58 -38.18 21.54
N GLY A 375 11.78 -37.31 22.18
CA GLY A 375 12.29 -36.33 23.14
C GLY A 375 13.29 -35.30 22.55
N GLY A 376 13.25 -35.07 21.23
CA GLY A 376 14.14 -34.15 20.51
C GLY A 376 15.43 -34.80 19.97
N GLU A 377 15.72 -36.06 20.33
CA GLU A 377 16.88 -36.80 19.81
C GLU A 377 16.50 -37.72 18.66
N ALA A 378 17.36 -37.82 17.64
CA ALA A 378 17.13 -38.71 16.49
C ALA A 378 17.31 -40.17 16.92
N VAL A 379 16.32 -41.01 16.64
CA VAL A 379 16.31 -42.43 17.02
C VAL A 379 16.43 -43.35 15.80
N PRO A 380 17.29 -44.39 15.86
CA PRO A 380 17.33 -45.42 14.83
C PRO A 380 16.04 -46.27 14.85
N PRO A 381 15.32 -46.42 13.73
CA PRO A 381 14.06 -47.18 13.69
C PRO A 381 14.22 -48.67 14.09
N ASP A 382 15.39 -49.26 13.87
CA ASP A 382 15.74 -50.64 14.22
C ASP A 382 15.75 -50.93 15.73
N GLN A 383 15.85 -49.89 16.56
CA GLN A 383 15.81 -50.02 18.02
C GLN A 383 14.39 -50.04 18.60
N TYR A 384 13.37 -49.74 17.77
CA TYR A 384 11.97 -49.64 18.18
C TYR A 384 11.11 -50.56 17.29
N PRO A 385 10.96 -51.85 17.64
CA PRO A 385 10.23 -52.83 16.84
C PRO A 385 8.79 -52.42 16.51
N GLU A 386 8.15 -51.62 17.38
CA GLU A 386 6.82 -51.09 17.15
C GLU A 386 6.74 -50.19 15.90
N LEU A 387 7.78 -49.42 15.59
CA LEU A 387 7.82 -48.57 14.40
C LEU A 387 7.84 -49.39 13.11
N ALA A 388 8.57 -50.51 13.10
CA ALA A 388 8.61 -51.42 11.95
C ALA A 388 7.24 -52.05 11.69
N GLU A 389 6.51 -52.44 12.73
CA GLU A 389 5.16 -52.99 12.60
C GLU A 389 4.16 -51.95 12.08
N ILE A 390 4.22 -50.71 12.59
CA ILE A 390 3.37 -49.61 12.13
C ILE A 390 3.69 -49.26 10.66
N ALA A 391 4.98 -49.19 10.30
CA ALA A 391 5.44 -48.92 8.95
C ALA A 391 5.01 -50.02 7.96
N ARG A 392 5.08 -51.30 8.37
CA ARG A 392 4.55 -52.43 7.59
C ARG A 392 3.06 -52.29 7.36
N ALA A 393 2.27 -52.03 8.40
CA ALA A 393 0.82 -51.83 8.28
C ALA A 393 0.50 -50.63 7.35
N ALA A 394 1.28 -49.55 7.44
CA ALA A 394 1.20 -48.37 6.59
C ALA A 394 1.51 -48.63 5.10
N VAL A 395 2.35 -49.64 4.79
CA VAL A 395 2.66 -50.10 3.43
C VAL A 395 1.61 -51.07 2.88
N LEU A 396 1.19 -52.04 3.69
CA LEU A 396 0.35 -53.15 3.25
C LEU A 396 -1.12 -52.73 3.10
N CYS A 397 -1.63 -51.91 4.02
CA CYS A 397 -2.96 -51.33 3.96
C CYS A 397 -2.94 -49.99 3.21
N ASN A 398 -2.49 -49.97 1.95
CA ASN A 398 -2.23 -48.75 1.16
C ASN A 398 -2.32 -49.00 -0.36
N ASP A 399 -2.94 -48.10 -1.10
CA ASP A 399 -3.10 -48.20 -2.56
C ASP A 399 -2.22 -47.21 -3.34
N ALA A 400 -1.56 -46.29 -2.64
CA ALA A 400 -0.67 -45.33 -3.25
C ALA A 400 0.68 -45.95 -3.71
N GLN A 401 1.33 -45.25 -4.63
CA GLN A 401 2.70 -45.52 -5.06
C GLN A 401 3.50 -44.23 -5.03
N LEU A 402 4.73 -44.33 -4.52
CA LEU A 402 5.73 -43.27 -4.65
C LEU A 402 6.60 -43.55 -5.88
N ARG A 403 6.70 -42.58 -6.77
CA ARG A 403 7.54 -42.66 -7.98
C ARG A 403 8.53 -41.51 -7.98
N LYS A 404 9.74 -41.80 -8.43
CA LYS A 404 10.75 -40.77 -8.68
C LYS A 404 10.67 -40.35 -10.15
N SER A 405 10.43 -39.06 -10.38
CA SER A 405 10.38 -38.46 -11.72
C SER A 405 11.78 -38.39 -12.35
N ALA A 406 11.85 -38.15 -13.67
CA ALA A 406 13.10 -37.93 -14.40
C ALA A 406 13.92 -36.74 -13.87
N ASP A 407 13.25 -35.78 -13.24
CA ASP A 407 13.86 -34.60 -12.59
C ASP A 407 14.24 -34.85 -11.12
N GLU A 408 14.39 -36.12 -10.71
CA GLU A 408 14.75 -36.55 -9.35
C GLU A 408 13.73 -36.18 -8.25
N THR A 409 12.53 -35.71 -8.61
CA THR A 409 11.45 -35.33 -7.68
C THR A 409 10.52 -36.51 -7.36
N TRP A 410 10.13 -36.66 -6.09
CA TRP A 410 9.19 -37.70 -5.66
C TRP A 410 7.74 -37.26 -5.89
N GLN A 411 6.97 -38.12 -6.54
CA GLN A 411 5.55 -37.90 -6.83
C GLN A 411 4.72 -39.06 -6.28
N VAL A 412 3.55 -38.74 -5.73
CA VAL A 412 2.58 -39.74 -5.32
C VAL A 412 1.59 -40.01 -6.46
N ALA A 413 1.37 -41.28 -6.76
CA ALA A 413 0.24 -41.74 -7.56
C ALA A 413 -0.75 -42.45 -6.63
N GLY A 414 -1.89 -41.82 -6.35
CA GLY A 414 -2.87 -42.27 -5.36
C GLY A 414 -3.27 -41.16 -4.40
N ASP A 415 -3.93 -41.51 -3.30
CA ASP A 415 -4.37 -40.53 -2.30
C ASP A 415 -3.17 -39.90 -1.55
N PRO A 416 -3.11 -38.57 -1.38
CA PRO A 416 -2.04 -37.87 -0.68
C PRO A 416 -1.76 -38.37 0.74
N THR A 417 -2.81 -38.75 1.48
CA THR A 417 -2.70 -39.26 2.85
C THR A 417 -1.98 -40.60 2.88
N GLU A 418 -2.31 -41.46 1.93
CA GLU A 418 -1.66 -42.76 1.78
C GLU A 418 -0.20 -42.62 1.31
N GLY A 419 0.08 -41.67 0.42
CA GLY A 419 1.45 -41.30 0.05
C GLY A 419 2.30 -40.86 1.24
N ALA A 420 1.71 -40.10 2.17
CA ALA A 420 2.39 -39.67 3.39
C ALA A 420 2.82 -40.85 4.27
N LEU A 421 1.94 -41.86 4.39
CA LEU A 421 2.21 -43.09 5.13
C LEU A 421 3.34 -43.93 4.50
N LEU A 422 3.41 -43.99 3.16
CA LEU A 422 4.51 -44.65 2.46
C LEU A 422 5.84 -43.91 2.66
N ALA A 423 5.83 -42.58 2.59
CA ALA A 423 7.03 -41.78 2.84
C ALA A 423 7.53 -42.00 4.28
N PHE A 424 6.61 -42.06 5.26
CA PHE A 424 6.94 -42.43 6.64
C PHE A 424 7.53 -43.84 6.75
N ALA A 425 6.93 -44.84 6.10
CA ALA A 425 7.41 -46.22 6.19
C ALA A 425 8.84 -46.38 5.67
N ILE A 426 9.19 -45.67 4.58
CA ILE A 426 10.57 -45.65 4.06
C ILE A 426 11.52 -44.98 5.06
N LYS A 427 11.11 -43.87 5.71
CA LYS A 427 11.90 -43.22 6.78
C LYS A 427 12.10 -44.11 8.00
N ALA A 428 11.14 -45.00 8.27
CA ALA A 428 11.24 -46.02 9.31
C ALA A 428 12.11 -47.24 8.91
N GLY A 429 12.77 -47.19 7.75
CA GLY A 429 13.71 -48.22 7.29
C GLY A 429 13.04 -49.45 6.64
N VAL A 430 11.76 -49.36 6.30
CA VAL A 430 11.00 -50.45 5.67
C VAL A 430 10.99 -50.28 4.15
N ASP A 431 11.35 -51.33 3.41
CA ASP A 431 11.24 -51.37 1.94
C ASP A 431 9.82 -51.75 1.52
N PRO A 432 9.05 -50.85 0.88
CA PRO A 432 7.69 -51.14 0.46
C PRO A 432 7.56 -52.29 -0.54
N ALA A 433 8.57 -52.52 -1.39
CA ALA A 433 8.55 -53.60 -2.37
C ALA A 433 8.69 -54.95 -1.67
N TRP A 434 9.66 -55.05 -0.75
CA TRP A 434 9.90 -56.26 0.05
C TRP A 434 8.70 -56.64 0.91
N GLU A 435 8.06 -55.69 1.59
CA GLU A 435 6.88 -55.97 2.42
C GLU A 435 5.70 -56.48 1.59
N ARG A 436 5.44 -55.88 0.41
CA ARG A 436 4.37 -56.33 -0.48
C ARG A 436 4.62 -57.72 -1.06
N GLU A 437 5.88 -58.11 -1.24
CA GLU A 437 6.28 -59.44 -1.72
C GLU A 437 6.24 -60.49 -0.60
N SER A 438 6.65 -60.12 0.63
CA SER A 438 6.70 -61.04 1.77
C SER A 438 5.32 -61.31 2.38
N LEU A 439 4.42 -60.32 2.32
CA LEU A 439 3.05 -60.38 2.82
C LEU A 439 2.05 -59.96 1.73
N PRO A 440 1.91 -60.71 0.63
CA PRO A 440 1.00 -60.39 -0.46
C PRO A 440 -0.43 -60.17 0.01
N ARG A 441 -1.05 -59.10 -0.48
CA ARG A 441 -2.46 -58.81 -0.24
C ARG A 441 -3.32 -59.87 -0.93
N THR A 442 -4.11 -60.57 -0.15
CA THR A 442 -5.04 -61.62 -0.61
C THR A 442 -6.43 -61.06 -0.87
N ASP A 443 -6.90 -60.14 -0.01
CA ASP A 443 -8.20 -59.49 -0.16
C ASP A 443 -8.20 -58.11 0.52
N ALA A 444 -9.16 -57.24 0.21
CA ALA A 444 -9.28 -55.91 0.80
C ALA A 444 -10.70 -55.33 0.78
N ILE A 445 -11.00 -54.54 1.81
CA ILE A 445 -12.12 -53.60 1.83
C ILE A 445 -11.54 -52.21 1.54
N PRO A 446 -11.78 -51.64 0.35
CA PRO A 446 -11.27 -50.33 -0.01
C PRO A 446 -11.89 -49.23 0.85
N PHE A 447 -11.23 -48.07 0.90
CA PHE A 447 -11.76 -46.92 1.63
C PHE A 447 -13.02 -46.36 0.96
N GLU A 448 -14.10 -46.27 1.72
CA GLU A 448 -15.28 -45.49 1.37
C GLU A 448 -15.63 -44.49 2.49
N SER A 449 -16.08 -43.29 2.10
CA SER A 449 -16.33 -42.19 3.05
C SER A 449 -17.46 -42.50 4.05
N GLU A 450 -18.40 -43.38 3.67
CA GLU A 450 -19.46 -43.85 4.57
C GLU A 450 -18.90 -44.72 5.70
N HIS A 451 -17.89 -45.54 5.41
CA HIS A 451 -17.30 -46.49 6.35
C HIS A 451 -16.08 -45.95 7.11
N ARG A 452 -15.43 -44.91 6.59
CA ARG A 452 -14.30 -44.16 7.20
C ARG A 452 -13.08 -45.02 7.58
N LEU A 453 -12.93 -46.19 6.95
CA LEU A 453 -11.81 -47.11 7.16
C LEU A 453 -11.45 -47.83 5.85
N MET A 454 -10.26 -48.41 5.82
CA MET A 454 -9.76 -49.37 4.82
C MET A 454 -9.21 -50.58 5.58
N ALA A 455 -9.44 -51.78 5.06
CA ALA A 455 -8.87 -53.01 5.63
C ALA A 455 -8.23 -53.89 4.54
N THR A 456 -7.12 -54.54 4.85
CA THR A 456 -6.45 -55.49 3.94
C THR A 456 -6.12 -56.78 4.67
N LEU A 457 -6.31 -57.90 3.99
CA LEU A 457 -5.89 -59.23 4.44
C LEU A 457 -4.62 -59.62 3.69
N ASN A 458 -3.55 -59.90 4.45
CA ASN A 458 -2.22 -60.20 3.92
C ASN A 458 -1.74 -61.53 4.47
N HIS A 459 -1.13 -62.39 3.64
CA HIS A 459 -0.62 -63.69 4.06
C HIS A 459 0.88 -63.79 3.83
N ASP A 460 1.60 -64.42 4.74
CA ASP A 460 3.00 -64.79 4.51
C ASP A 460 3.12 -66.06 3.66
N HIS A 461 4.35 -66.42 3.28
CA HIS A 461 4.62 -67.65 2.51
C HIS A 461 4.30 -68.95 3.27
N GLU A 462 4.12 -68.90 4.60
CA GLU A 462 3.69 -70.02 5.44
C GLU A 462 2.15 -70.11 5.54
N GLY A 463 1.42 -69.17 4.93
CA GLY A 463 -0.03 -69.12 4.91
C GLY A 463 -0.67 -68.46 6.14
N ARG A 464 0.13 -67.87 7.05
CA ARG A 464 -0.37 -67.12 8.21
C ARG A 464 -0.87 -65.75 7.76
N GLY A 465 -2.11 -65.45 8.08
CA GLY A 465 -2.75 -64.20 7.67
C GLY A 465 -2.73 -63.12 8.76
N THR A 466 -2.69 -61.86 8.36
CA THR A 466 -2.91 -60.69 9.22
C THR A 466 -3.85 -59.72 8.51
N ILE A 467 -4.84 -59.22 9.25
CA ILE A 467 -5.73 -58.14 8.82
C ILE A 467 -5.16 -56.82 9.36
N TYR A 468 -4.82 -55.92 8.46
CA TYR A 468 -4.47 -54.54 8.78
C TYR A 468 -5.66 -53.63 8.51
N VAL A 469 -5.91 -52.67 9.40
CA VAL A 469 -6.95 -51.66 9.22
C VAL A 469 -6.38 -50.27 9.48
N LYS A 470 -6.77 -49.30 8.66
CA LYS A 470 -6.53 -47.88 8.92
C LYS A 470 -7.81 -47.07 8.74
N GLY A 471 -8.01 -46.02 9.52
CA GLY A 471 -9.21 -45.21 9.39
C GLY A 471 -9.31 -44.09 10.40
N ALA A 472 -10.50 -43.50 10.49
CA ALA A 472 -10.81 -42.47 11.47
C ALA A 472 -10.64 -43.02 12.91
N PRO A 473 -9.95 -42.30 13.82
CA PRO A 473 -9.65 -42.79 15.16
C PRO A 473 -10.87 -43.31 15.92
N GLU A 474 -11.99 -42.57 15.89
CA GLU A 474 -13.22 -42.94 16.56
C GLU A 474 -13.76 -44.30 16.10
N ARG A 475 -13.60 -44.63 14.81
CA ARG A 475 -14.10 -45.87 14.25
C ARG A 475 -13.19 -47.05 14.59
N ILE A 476 -11.88 -46.84 14.57
CA ILE A 476 -10.91 -47.90 14.89
C ILE A 476 -10.91 -48.21 16.38
N PHE A 477 -11.11 -47.21 17.25
CA PHE A 477 -11.22 -47.44 18.70
C PHE A 477 -12.37 -48.38 19.09
N GLU A 478 -13.49 -48.36 18.36
CA GLU A 478 -14.62 -49.28 18.59
C GLU A 478 -14.27 -50.75 18.29
N MET A 479 -13.25 -50.98 17.47
CA MET A 479 -12.84 -52.32 17.01
C MET A 479 -11.71 -52.92 17.85
N CYS A 480 -11.03 -52.11 18.67
CA CYS A 480 -9.84 -52.51 19.40
C CYS A 480 -10.17 -52.81 20.87
N ASP A 481 -9.66 -53.94 21.38
CA ASP A 481 -9.71 -54.32 22.79
C ASP A 481 -8.32 -54.29 23.46
N ARG A 482 -7.26 -54.24 22.63
CA ARG A 482 -5.87 -54.22 23.04
C ARG A 482 -5.11 -53.09 22.38
N GLN A 483 -3.95 -52.74 22.93
CA GLN A 483 -3.01 -51.79 22.35
C GLN A 483 -1.62 -52.39 22.20
N GLY A 484 -0.90 -51.95 21.17
CA GLY A 484 0.51 -52.23 20.96
C GLY A 484 1.41 -51.40 21.89
N GLY A 485 2.62 -51.88 22.07
CA GLY A 485 3.64 -51.32 22.96
C GLY A 485 4.76 -52.33 23.16
N VAL A 486 5.72 -52.02 24.04
CA VAL A 486 6.81 -52.94 24.45
C VAL A 486 6.22 -54.24 25.02
N GLN A 487 5.03 -54.15 25.65
CA GLN A 487 4.20 -55.30 26.00
C GLN A 487 2.74 -55.04 25.60
N GLU A 488 2.05 -56.08 25.14
CA GLU A 488 0.63 -56.00 24.77
C GLU A 488 -0.25 -55.83 26.02
N ALA A 489 -1.11 -54.82 26.01
CA ALA A 489 -1.97 -54.46 27.13
C ALA A 489 -3.44 -54.24 26.68
N LEU A 490 -4.35 -54.18 27.65
CA LEU A 490 -5.73 -53.73 27.41
C LEU A 490 -5.73 -52.27 26.93
N LEU A 491 -6.66 -51.93 26.05
CA LEU A 491 -6.77 -50.59 25.48
C LEU A 491 -7.09 -49.53 26.54
N ASP A 492 -6.20 -48.56 26.75
CA ASP A 492 -6.47 -47.35 27.54
C ASP A 492 -7.10 -46.27 26.65
N LEU A 493 -8.42 -46.33 26.51
CA LEU A 493 -9.16 -45.42 25.63
C LEU A 493 -9.03 -43.95 26.04
N ASP A 494 -8.84 -43.65 27.33
CA ASP A 494 -8.72 -42.28 27.83
C ASP A 494 -7.36 -41.67 27.49
N TYR A 495 -6.29 -42.48 27.52
CA TYR A 495 -5.00 -42.07 26.98
C TYR A 495 -5.10 -41.73 25.49
N TRP A 496 -5.63 -42.65 24.67
CA TRP A 496 -5.70 -42.46 23.22
C TRP A 496 -6.58 -41.29 22.80
N ARG A 497 -7.71 -41.06 23.50
CA ARG A 497 -8.57 -39.89 23.25
C ARG A 497 -7.89 -38.57 23.61
N ARG A 498 -7.14 -38.52 24.71
CA ARG A 498 -6.35 -37.32 25.08
C ARG A 498 -5.25 -37.06 24.06
N SER A 499 -4.46 -38.08 23.73
CA SER A 499 -3.39 -37.97 22.72
C SER A 499 -3.93 -37.56 21.34
N ALA A 500 -5.11 -38.06 20.96
CA ALA A 500 -5.81 -37.61 19.75
C ALA A 500 -6.23 -36.13 19.83
N SER A 501 -6.81 -35.70 20.95
CA SER A 501 -7.19 -34.31 21.15
C SER A 501 -5.98 -33.37 21.12
N ASP A 502 -4.87 -33.75 21.76
CA ASP A 502 -3.64 -32.95 21.81
C ASP A 502 -3.01 -32.82 20.43
N ALA A 503 -2.90 -33.91 19.68
CA ALA A 503 -2.39 -33.89 18.31
C ALA A 503 -3.31 -33.09 17.36
N ALA A 504 -4.63 -33.18 17.54
CA ALA A 504 -5.59 -32.39 16.76
C ALA A 504 -5.50 -30.89 17.09
N ALA A 505 -5.23 -30.52 18.35
CA ALA A 505 -5.01 -29.14 18.76
C ALA A 505 -3.77 -28.52 18.08
N ASP A 506 -2.77 -29.33 17.76
CA ASP A 506 -1.61 -28.94 16.96
C ASP A 506 -1.90 -28.87 15.43
N GLY A 507 -3.15 -29.08 15.03
CA GLY A 507 -3.60 -29.02 13.65
C GLY A 507 -3.34 -30.29 12.84
N LEU A 508 -2.96 -31.39 13.48
CA LEU A 508 -2.74 -32.67 12.83
C LEU A 508 -4.08 -33.36 12.54
N ARG A 509 -4.26 -33.84 11.32
CA ARG A 509 -5.30 -34.80 10.98
C ARG A 509 -4.83 -36.18 11.46
N LEU A 510 -5.72 -36.95 12.07
CA LEU A 510 -5.36 -38.22 12.68
C LEU A 510 -5.90 -39.41 11.90
N LEU A 511 -5.09 -40.46 11.83
CA LEU A 511 -5.48 -41.79 11.41
C LEU A 511 -5.07 -42.79 12.48
N ALA A 512 -5.96 -43.73 12.79
CA ALA A 512 -5.61 -44.88 13.61
C ALA A 512 -5.24 -46.06 12.71
N ILE A 513 -4.23 -46.82 13.12
CA ILE A 513 -3.80 -48.06 12.47
C ILE A 513 -3.90 -49.18 13.50
N ALA A 514 -4.52 -50.30 13.13
CA ALA A 514 -4.67 -51.46 13.98
C ALA A 514 -4.44 -52.77 13.20
N ALA A 515 -4.13 -53.85 13.92
CA ALA A 515 -3.88 -55.15 13.32
C ALA A 515 -4.58 -56.27 14.11
N LYS A 516 -4.92 -57.34 13.40
CA LYS A 516 -5.53 -58.56 13.95
C LYS A 516 -4.99 -59.78 13.20
N PRO A 517 -4.51 -60.83 13.88
CA PRO A 517 -4.19 -62.10 13.22
C PRO A 517 -5.44 -62.66 12.53
N ALA A 518 -5.31 -63.12 11.28
CA ALA A 518 -6.39 -63.78 10.58
C ALA A 518 -6.54 -65.24 11.04
N GLU A 519 -7.71 -65.83 10.86
CA GLU A 519 -7.91 -67.26 11.12
C GLU A 519 -7.13 -68.11 10.10
N GLU A 520 -6.68 -69.31 10.49
CA GLU A 520 -5.70 -70.14 9.76
C GLU A 520 -6.11 -70.49 8.30
N ALA A 521 -7.40 -70.40 7.97
CA ALA A 521 -7.95 -70.64 6.64
C ALA A 521 -8.68 -69.44 6.01
N GLN A 522 -8.64 -68.25 6.64
CA GLN A 522 -9.34 -67.08 6.14
C GLN A 522 -8.70 -66.55 4.85
N ARG A 523 -9.48 -66.44 3.78
CA ARG A 523 -9.01 -65.93 2.47
C ARG A 523 -9.76 -64.70 1.99
N GLU A 524 -10.87 -64.36 2.65
CA GLU A 524 -11.68 -63.18 2.37
C GLU A 524 -11.79 -62.33 3.64
N VAL A 525 -11.92 -61.01 3.49
CA VAL A 525 -12.16 -60.09 4.61
C VAL A 525 -13.51 -59.40 4.42
N GLN A 526 -14.40 -59.61 5.39
CA GLN A 526 -15.74 -59.04 5.40
C GLN A 526 -15.92 -58.07 6.56
N PHE A 527 -16.91 -57.17 6.49
CA PHE A 527 -17.20 -56.22 7.57
C PHE A 527 -17.54 -56.89 8.91
N SER A 528 -18.01 -58.14 8.91
CA SER A 528 -18.21 -58.93 10.12
C SER A 528 -16.93 -59.19 10.89
N ASP A 529 -15.81 -59.31 10.19
CA ASP A 529 -14.50 -59.67 10.75
C ASP A 529 -13.83 -58.46 11.43
N LEU A 530 -14.34 -57.26 11.10
CA LEU A 530 -13.94 -55.95 11.59
C LEU A 530 -14.71 -55.52 12.85
N LYS A 531 -15.43 -56.41 13.55
CA LYS A 531 -16.22 -56.02 14.72
C LYS A 531 -15.40 -55.80 16.00
N ASN A 532 -14.42 -56.67 16.27
CA ASN A 532 -13.62 -56.67 17.50
C ASN A 532 -12.34 -57.52 17.37
N GLY A 533 -11.50 -57.48 18.42
CA GLY A 533 -10.28 -58.29 18.54
C GLY A 533 -9.06 -57.70 17.84
N PHE A 534 -9.08 -56.39 17.54
CA PHE A 534 -7.93 -55.68 16.99
C PHE A 534 -7.03 -55.14 18.09
N ARG A 535 -5.73 -55.15 17.82
CA ARG A 535 -4.73 -54.43 18.59
C ARG A 535 -4.47 -53.08 17.92
N LEU A 536 -4.73 -51.99 18.63
CA LEU A 536 -4.40 -50.64 18.16
C LEU A 536 -2.88 -50.47 18.13
N LEU A 537 -2.31 -50.21 16.95
CA LEU A 537 -0.87 -50.06 16.78
C LEU A 537 -0.42 -48.62 17.03
N ALA A 538 -1.09 -47.65 16.39
CA ALA A 538 -0.72 -46.25 16.49
C ALA A 538 -1.84 -45.28 16.09
N LEU A 539 -1.72 -44.05 16.59
CA LEU A 539 -2.28 -42.86 15.95
C LEU A 539 -1.20 -42.16 15.14
N VAL A 540 -1.47 -41.89 13.88
CA VAL A 540 -0.58 -41.16 12.99
C VAL A 540 -1.16 -39.78 12.74
N GLY A 541 -0.40 -38.76 13.13
CA GLY A 541 -0.69 -37.35 12.89
C GLY A 541 -0.09 -36.88 11.57
N ILE A 542 -0.94 -36.52 10.63
CA ILE A 542 -0.56 -36.00 9.32
C ILE A 542 -0.98 -34.54 9.18
N ILE A 543 -0.21 -33.75 8.44
CA ILE A 543 -0.56 -32.36 8.13
C ILE A 543 -0.12 -32.03 6.71
N ASP A 544 -0.75 -31.01 6.12
CA ASP A 544 -0.20 -30.30 4.97
C ASP A 544 0.71 -29.17 5.49
N PRO A 545 2.04 -29.35 5.47
CA PRO A 545 2.95 -28.45 6.17
C PRO A 545 3.07 -27.09 5.47
N PRO A 546 3.25 -26.00 6.23
CA PRO A 546 3.53 -24.70 5.67
C PRO A 546 4.89 -24.69 4.95
N ARG A 547 4.98 -23.89 3.90
CA ARG A 547 6.25 -23.63 3.21
C ARG A 547 7.17 -22.77 4.07
N GLU A 548 8.43 -23.15 4.24
CA GLU A 548 9.41 -22.33 4.98
C GLU A 548 9.54 -20.93 4.38
N GLU A 549 9.57 -20.85 3.06
CA GLU A 549 9.60 -19.61 2.31
C GLU A 549 8.32 -18.77 2.51
N ALA A 550 7.16 -19.40 2.72
CA ALA A 550 5.92 -18.70 3.01
C ALA A 550 5.94 -18.09 4.42
N VAL A 551 6.44 -18.81 5.43
CA VAL A 551 6.61 -18.28 6.81
C VAL A 551 7.47 -17.01 6.79
N ALA A 552 8.62 -17.06 6.12
CA ALA A 552 9.51 -15.90 5.99
C ALA A 552 8.85 -14.74 5.23
N ALA A 553 8.11 -15.04 4.16
CA ALA A 553 7.43 -14.03 3.36
C ALA A 553 6.26 -13.36 4.10
N VAL A 554 5.47 -14.10 4.88
CA VAL A 554 4.41 -13.55 5.74
C VAL A 554 5.02 -12.60 6.77
N ALA A 555 6.14 -12.99 7.41
CA ALA A 555 6.86 -12.13 8.35
C ALA A 555 7.38 -10.84 7.69
N ALA A 556 7.90 -10.94 6.46
CA ALA A 556 8.37 -9.79 5.69
C ALA A 556 7.21 -8.85 5.31
N CYS A 557 6.06 -9.39 4.88
CA CYS A 557 4.86 -8.61 4.57
C CYS A 557 4.36 -7.86 5.82
N ARG A 558 4.30 -8.54 6.97
CA ARG A 558 3.91 -7.91 8.25
C ARG A 558 4.86 -6.79 8.65
N THR A 559 6.18 -6.98 8.46
CA THR A 559 7.18 -5.94 8.70
C THR A 559 7.00 -4.73 7.77
N ALA A 560 6.49 -4.97 6.56
CA ALA A 560 6.15 -3.94 5.57
C ALA A 560 4.78 -3.27 5.81
N GLY A 561 4.12 -3.58 6.94
CA GLY A 561 2.78 -3.06 7.28
C GLY A 561 1.65 -3.67 6.47
N ILE A 562 1.86 -4.83 5.83
CA ILE A 562 0.85 -5.56 5.05
C ILE A 562 0.28 -6.66 5.92
N ARG A 563 -1.05 -6.70 6.06
CA ARG A 563 -1.74 -7.78 6.78
C ARG A 563 -1.94 -8.98 5.84
N VAL A 564 -1.57 -10.17 6.28
CA VAL A 564 -1.87 -11.40 5.55
C VAL A 564 -3.08 -12.05 6.21
N LYS A 565 -4.09 -12.38 5.42
CA LYS A 565 -5.31 -13.05 5.83
C LYS A 565 -5.38 -14.41 5.15
N MET A 566 -5.62 -15.46 5.92
CA MET A 566 -5.77 -16.82 5.41
C MET A 566 -7.25 -17.10 5.20
N ILE A 567 -7.62 -17.58 4.01
CA ILE A 567 -8.96 -18.07 3.71
C ILE A 567 -8.84 -19.53 3.30
N THR A 568 -9.57 -20.44 3.95
CA THR A 568 -9.49 -21.87 3.69
C THR A 568 -10.85 -22.56 3.83
N GLY A 569 -11.00 -23.70 3.16
CA GLY A 569 -12.13 -24.61 3.33
C GLY A 569 -11.99 -25.55 4.54
N ASP A 570 -10.83 -25.57 5.21
CA ASP A 570 -10.60 -26.48 6.34
C ASP A 570 -11.44 -26.15 7.58
N HIS A 571 -11.40 -27.07 8.56
CA HIS A 571 -11.89 -26.81 9.90
C HIS A 571 -11.19 -25.62 10.57
N VAL A 572 -11.92 -24.93 11.45
CA VAL A 572 -11.43 -23.72 12.14
C VAL A 572 -10.19 -23.98 12.98
N ASP A 573 -10.10 -25.13 13.65
CA ASP A 573 -8.96 -25.47 14.51
C ASP A 573 -7.68 -25.70 13.69
N THR A 574 -7.78 -26.47 12.60
CA THR A 574 -6.67 -26.66 11.64
C THR A 574 -6.23 -25.34 11.04
N ALA A 575 -7.18 -24.49 10.62
CA ALA A 575 -6.88 -23.18 10.06
C ALA A 575 -6.18 -22.26 11.08
N ARG A 576 -6.59 -22.29 12.35
CA ARG A 576 -5.94 -21.54 13.43
C ARG A 576 -4.54 -22.05 13.74
N ALA A 577 -4.34 -23.37 13.77
CA ALA A 577 -3.04 -23.98 14.01
C ALA A 577 -2.04 -23.63 12.89
N ILE A 578 -2.42 -23.85 11.62
CA ILE A 578 -1.58 -23.50 10.46
C ILE A 578 -1.35 -21.98 10.40
N GLY A 579 -2.39 -21.18 10.68
CA GLY A 579 -2.27 -19.73 10.80
C GLY A 579 -1.22 -19.32 11.83
N ALA A 580 -1.25 -19.91 13.03
CA ALA A 580 -0.29 -19.61 14.09
C ALA A 580 1.17 -19.96 13.72
N GLN A 581 1.38 -21.08 13.02
CA GLN A 581 2.68 -21.51 12.49
C GLN A 581 3.22 -20.51 11.46
N LEU A 582 2.37 -20.02 10.54
CA LEU A 582 2.71 -18.98 9.57
C LEU A 582 2.81 -17.57 10.18
N GLY A 583 2.37 -17.38 11.42
CA GLY A 583 2.33 -16.09 12.09
C GLY A 583 1.13 -15.20 11.72
N ILE A 584 0.06 -15.82 11.20
CA ILE A 584 -1.24 -15.23 10.84
C ILE A 584 -2.23 -15.46 11.98
N GLY A 585 -3.00 -14.43 12.37
CA GLY A 585 -4.08 -14.58 13.35
C GLY A 585 -3.67 -14.93 14.79
N ARG A 586 -2.39 -14.76 15.17
CA ARG A 586 -1.93 -14.99 16.56
C ARG A 586 -2.75 -14.16 17.54
N ASN A 587 -3.40 -14.82 18.52
CA ASN A 587 -4.29 -14.22 19.52
C ASN A 587 -5.50 -13.46 18.96
N ARG A 588 -5.94 -13.79 17.74
CA ARG A 588 -7.13 -13.21 17.12
C ARG A 588 -8.19 -14.29 16.90
N PRO A 589 -9.48 -13.92 16.91
CA PRO A 589 -10.54 -14.86 16.55
C PRO A 589 -10.41 -15.27 15.08
N ALA A 590 -10.86 -16.49 14.79
CA ALA A 590 -11.11 -16.96 13.43
C ALA A 590 -12.62 -16.93 13.18
N LEU A 591 -13.02 -16.71 11.93
CA LEU A 591 -14.43 -16.78 11.52
C LEU A 591 -14.66 -17.96 10.59
N THR A 592 -15.82 -18.57 10.70
CA THR A 592 -16.30 -19.63 9.82
C THR A 592 -17.20 -19.07 8.72
N GLY A 593 -17.35 -19.81 7.61
CA GLY A 593 -18.28 -19.43 6.55
C GLY A 593 -19.71 -19.19 7.03
N ALA A 594 -20.21 -20.01 7.97
CA ALA A 594 -21.54 -19.85 8.55
C ALA A 594 -21.69 -18.51 9.30
N GLU A 595 -20.69 -18.13 10.11
CA GLU A 595 -20.71 -16.84 10.80
C GLU A 595 -20.64 -15.66 9.83
N ILE A 596 -20.01 -15.81 8.66
CA ILE A 596 -19.99 -14.78 7.60
C ILE A 596 -21.38 -14.63 6.96
N GLU A 597 -22.14 -15.72 6.81
CA GLU A 597 -23.51 -15.69 6.26
C GLU A 597 -24.48 -14.97 7.19
N ASP A 598 -24.33 -15.16 8.51
CA ASP A 598 -25.16 -14.49 9.51
C ASP A 598 -24.84 -12.98 9.66
N MET A 599 -23.68 -12.53 9.15
CA MET A 599 -23.28 -11.12 9.19
C MET A 599 -23.78 -10.32 7.99
N ASP A 600 -24.34 -9.14 8.28
CA ASP A 600 -24.56 -8.12 7.25
C ASP A 600 -23.23 -7.48 6.79
N ASP A 601 -23.27 -6.74 5.68
CA ASP A 601 -22.06 -6.15 5.08
C ASP A 601 -21.38 -5.10 5.98
N ALA A 602 -22.13 -4.43 6.87
CA ALA A 602 -21.57 -3.44 7.79
C ALA A 602 -20.85 -4.11 8.97
N GLN A 603 -21.41 -5.20 9.50
CA GLN A 603 -20.82 -6.07 10.50
C GLN A 603 -19.57 -6.75 9.94
N LEU A 604 -19.67 -7.33 8.74
CA LEU A 604 -18.56 -7.98 8.07
C LEU A 604 -17.41 -6.99 7.82
N ARG A 605 -17.71 -5.76 7.36
CA ARG A 605 -16.71 -4.69 7.17
C ARG A 605 -15.92 -4.36 8.44
N LYS A 606 -16.54 -4.43 9.62
CA LYS A 606 -15.83 -4.25 10.90
C LYS A 606 -15.03 -5.51 11.24
N ALA A 607 -15.63 -6.68 11.14
CA ALA A 607 -15.01 -7.95 11.49
C ALA A 607 -13.74 -8.26 10.68
N VAL A 608 -13.73 -7.98 9.37
CA VAL A 608 -12.57 -8.22 8.50
C VAL A 608 -11.33 -7.40 8.88
N LEU A 609 -11.45 -6.35 9.69
CA LEU A 609 -10.30 -5.58 10.18
C LEU A 609 -9.59 -6.26 11.37
N ASP A 610 -10.32 -7.08 12.12
CA ASP A 610 -9.83 -7.72 13.36
C ASP A 610 -9.55 -9.22 13.21
N VAL A 611 -10.15 -9.87 12.21
CA VAL A 611 -10.01 -11.32 11.93
C VAL A 611 -9.03 -11.56 10.80
N ASP A 612 -8.09 -12.49 10.98
CA ASP A 612 -7.07 -12.83 9.97
C ASP A 612 -7.16 -14.27 9.45
N VAL A 613 -8.03 -15.11 10.02
CA VAL A 613 -8.24 -16.51 9.59
C VAL A 613 -9.73 -16.72 9.34
N PHE A 614 -10.06 -17.16 8.12
CA PHE A 614 -11.41 -17.50 7.69
C PHE A 614 -11.43 -18.97 7.26
N ALA A 615 -12.24 -19.78 7.95
CA ALA A 615 -12.30 -21.23 7.79
C ALA A 615 -13.65 -21.66 7.21
N ARG A 616 -13.73 -22.84 6.59
CA ARG A 616 -14.91 -23.33 5.87
C ARG A 616 -15.54 -22.27 4.95
N ALA A 617 -14.71 -21.43 4.32
CA ALA A 617 -15.18 -20.31 3.51
C ALA A 617 -15.56 -20.80 2.10
N SER A 618 -16.75 -20.41 1.63
CA SER A 618 -17.20 -20.67 0.27
C SER A 618 -16.58 -19.68 -0.73
N PRO A 619 -16.68 -19.96 -2.05
CA PRO A 619 -16.28 -19.03 -3.10
C PRO A 619 -16.96 -17.65 -2.99
N GLU A 620 -18.24 -17.63 -2.64
CA GLU A 620 -19.03 -16.42 -2.41
C GLU A 620 -18.51 -15.65 -1.19
N HIS A 621 -18.12 -16.36 -0.12
CA HIS A 621 -17.51 -15.72 1.05
C HIS A 621 -16.18 -15.05 0.70
N LYS A 622 -15.33 -15.70 -0.12
CA LYS A 622 -14.07 -15.09 -0.62
C LYS A 622 -14.33 -13.75 -1.31
N LEU A 623 -15.34 -13.68 -2.17
CA LEU A 623 -15.74 -12.44 -2.85
C LEU A 623 -16.24 -11.38 -1.87
N ARG A 624 -17.15 -11.74 -0.95
CA ARG A 624 -17.68 -10.82 0.08
C ARG A 624 -16.57 -10.25 0.97
N LEU A 625 -15.60 -11.07 1.37
CA LEU A 625 -14.45 -10.65 2.17
C LEU A 625 -13.60 -9.60 1.44
N VAL A 626 -13.30 -9.82 0.15
CA VAL A 626 -12.56 -8.84 -0.67
C VAL A 626 -13.32 -7.52 -0.76
N GLN A 627 -14.64 -7.56 -1.01
CA GLN A 627 -15.48 -6.37 -1.09
C GLN A 627 -15.55 -5.61 0.24
N ALA A 628 -15.66 -6.32 1.37
CA ALA A 628 -15.67 -5.72 2.70
C ALA A 628 -14.34 -5.02 3.02
N LEU A 629 -13.20 -5.61 2.62
CA LEU A 629 -11.88 -4.99 2.77
C LEU A 629 -11.72 -3.73 1.92
N GLN A 630 -12.15 -3.78 0.66
CA GLN A 630 -12.17 -2.63 -0.24
C GLN A 630 -13.07 -1.51 0.31
N ALA A 631 -14.26 -1.85 0.80
CA ALA A 631 -15.17 -0.91 1.44
C ALA A 631 -14.54 -0.28 2.69
N ALA A 632 -13.73 -1.02 3.45
CA ALA A 632 -12.94 -0.52 4.58
C ALA A 632 -11.71 0.32 4.17
N GLY A 633 -11.53 0.62 2.88
CA GLY A 633 -10.42 1.42 2.37
C GLY A 633 -9.07 0.67 2.34
N GLN A 634 -9.08 -0.66 2.43
CA GLN A 634 -7.89 -1.47 2.22
C GLN A 634 -7.69 -1.73 0.72
N VAL A 635 -6.43 -1.75 0.27
CA VAL A 635 -6.02 -2.29 -1.03
C VAL A 635 -5.77 -3.78 -0.86
N ALA A 636 -6.65 -4.60 -1.42
CA ALA A 636 -6.68 -6.05 -1.26
C ALA A 636 -6.08 -6.76 -2.47
N ALA A 637 -5.02 -7.54 -2.22
CA ALA A 637 -4.58 -8.58 -3.13
C ALA A 637 -5.23 -9.92 -2.74
N MET A 638 -5.68 -10.71 -3.71
CA MET A 638 -6.26 -12.04 -3.48
C MET A 638 -5.45 -13.09 -4.23
N THR A 639 -5.13 -14.22 -3.59
CA THR A 639 -4.53 -15.39 -4.27
C THR A 639 -5.54 -16.51 -4.44
N GLY A 640 -5.41 -17.28 -5.51
CA GLY A 640 -6.27 -18.43 -5.76
C GLY A 640 -5.76 -19.30 -6.91
N ASP A 641 -6.20 -20.55 -6.96
CA ASP A 641 -5.82 -21.54 -7.96
C ASP A 641 -7.03 -22.17 -8.65
N GLY A 642 -8.18 -22.22 -7.98
CA GLY A 642 -9.40 -22.81 -8.49
C GLY A 642 -10.26 -21.88 -9.34
N VAL A 643 -11.14 -22.48 -10.16
CA VAL A 643 -12.22 -21.76 -10.87
C VAL A 643 -13.09 -20.96 -9.91
N ASN A 644 -13.31 -21.52 -8.73
CA ASN A 644 -14.08 -20.93 -7.67
C ASN A 644 -13.49 -19.61 -7.16
N ASP A 645 -12.18 -19.38 -7.31
CA ASP A 645 -11.53 -18.15 -6.88
C ASP A 645 -11.61 -17.05 -7.92
N ALA A 646 -11.96 -17.37 -9.17
CA ALA A 646 -11.97 -16.41 -10.28
C ALA A 646 -12.80 -15.15 -10.00
N PRO A 647 -14.01 -15.20 -9.39
CA PRO A 647 -14.76 -13.99 -9.06
C PRO A 647 -14.03 -13.10 -8.03
N ALA A 648 -13.45 -13.70 -6.98
CA ALA A 648 -12.72 -12.97 -5.96
C ALA A 648 -11.39 -12.39 -6.49
N LEU A 649 -10.67 -13.15 -7.32
CA LEU A 649 -9.47 -12.71 -8.03
C LEU A 649 -9.76 -11.52 -8.93
N LYS A 650 -10.85 -11.59 -9.71
CA LYS A 650 -11.24 -10.52 -10.62
C LYS A 650 -11.69 -9.26 -9.89
N ARG A 651 -12.27 -9.41 -8.70
CA ARG A 651 -12.76 -8.29 -7.90
C ARG A 651 -11.67 -7.60 -7.08
N ALA A 652 -10.62 -8.33 -6.69
CA ALA A 652 -9.51 -7.79 -5.92
C ALA A 652 -8.83 -6.62 -6.65
N ASP A 653 -8.16 -5.75 -5.89
CA ASP A 653 -7.37 -4.67 -6.50
C ASP A 653 -6.14 -5.23 -7.24
N VAL A 654 -5.67 -6.40 -6.79
CA VAL A 654 -4.71 -7.25 -7.50
C VAL A 654 -5.10 -8.72 -7.34
N GLY A 655 -5.58 -9.36 -8.40
CA GLY A 655 -5.76 -10.80 -8.46
C GLY A 655 -4.45 -11.53 -8.74
N VAL A 656 -4.15 -12.58 -7.99
CA VAL A 656 -2.92 -13.40 -8.12
C VAL A 656 -3.27 -14.87 -8.32
N ALA A 657 -2.90 -15.44 -9.46
CA ALA A 657 -3.12 -16.85 -9.75
C ALA A 657 -1.85 -17.69 -9.63
N MET A 658 -2.02 -18.96 -9.30
CA MET A 658 -0.96 -19.96 -9.33
C MET A 658 -0.66 -20.37 -10.79
N GLY A 659 0.61 -20.46 -11.15
CA GLY A 659 1.07 -20.72 -12.52
C GLY A 659 1.10 -22.21 -12.88
N LEU A 660 1.52 -23.08 -11.95
CA LEU A 660 1.61 -24.52 -12.18
C LEU A 660 0.28 -25.21 -11.83
N LYS A 661 -0.20 -25.06 -10.60
CA LYS A 661 -1.42 -25.71 -10.09
C LYS A 661 -2.71 -24.96 -10.43
N GLY A 662 -2.61 -23.68 -10.78
CA GLY A 662 -3.79 -22.85 -11.04
C GLY A 662 -4.49 -23.21 -12.36
N THR A 663 -5.82 -23.28 -12.29
CA THR A 663 -6.71 -23.42 -13.44
C THR A 663 -6.56 -22.24 -14.39
N GLU A 664 -6.85 -22.45 -15.67
CA GLU A 664 -6.77 -21.38 -16.66
C GLU A 664 -7.81 -20.28 -16.40
N ALA A 665 -8.94 -20.63 -15.77
CA ALA A 665 -9.91 -19.68 -15.24
C ALA A 665 -9.29 -18.70 -14.22
N ALA A 666 -8.61 -19.24 -13.20
CA ALA A 666 -7.97 -18.44 -12.16
C ALA A 666 -6.89 -17.54 -12.76
N LYS A 667 -6.04 -18.10 -13.64
CA LYS A 667 -5.01 -17.35 -14.36
C LYS A 667 -5.59 -16.21 -15.18
N GLU A 668 -6.73 -16.40 -15.83
CA GLU A 668 -7.41 -15.37 -16.63
C GLU A 668 -8.04 -14.27 -15.78
N ALA A 669 -8.63 -14.62 -14.66
CA ALA A 669 -9.22 -13.66 -13.74
C ALA A 669 -8.16 -12.77 -13.06
N ALA A 670 -6.95 -13.29 -12.88
CA ALA A 670 -5.87 -12.63 -12.17
C ALA A 670 -5.10 -11.58 -13.00
N ASP A 671 -4.61 -10.56 -12.32
CA ASP A 671 -3.71 -9.54 -12.88
C ASP A 671 -2.24 -9.96 -12.90
N MET A 672 -1.88 -10.90 -12.03
CA MET A 672 -0.54 -11.46 -11.88
C MET A 672 -0.60 -12.98 -11.77
N VAL A 673 0.38 -13.68 -12.35
CA VAL A 673 0.53 -15.13 -12.25
C VAL A 673 1.88 -15.44 -11.61
N LEU A 674 1.90 -16.32 -10.61
CA LEU A 674 3.10 -16.82 -9.95
C LEU A 674 3.59 -18.06 -10.70
N ALA A 675 4.63 -17.92 -11.53
CA ALA A 675 5.14 -19.03 -12.35
C ALA A 675 5.71 -20.20 -11.54
N ASP A 676 5.98 -19.99 -10.24
CA ASP A 676 6.58 -20.95 -9.31
C ASP A 676 5.64 -21.37 -8.17
N ASP A 677 4.38 -20.94 -8.17
CA ASP A 677 3.39 -21.25 -7.14
C ASP A 677 3.86 -20.88 -5.71
N ASN A 678 4.67 -19.83 -5.58
CA ASN A 678 5.32 -19.48 -4.32
C ASN A 678 4.82 -18.14 -3.76
N PHE A 679 4.25 -18.17 -2.55
CA PHE A 679 3.81 -16.95 -1.85
C PHE A 679 4.92 -15.89 -1.68
N ALA A 680 6.19 -16.31 -1.52
CA ALA A 680 7.32 -15.38 -1.39
C ALA A 680 7.50 -14.47 -2.62
N THR A 681 7.04 -14.93 -3.79
CA THR A 681 7.05 -14.16 -5.04
C THR A 681 6.14 -12.93 -4.96
N ILE A 682 5.04 -12.98 -4.21
CA ILE A 682 4.16 -11.83 -3.97
C ILE A 682 4.91 -10.74 -3.20
N GLY A 683 5.61 -11.10 -2.13
CA GLY A 683 6.42 -10.15 -1.35
C GLY A 683 7.52 -9.48 -2.20
N ASN A 684 8.14 -10.25 -3.11
CA ASN A 684 9.09 -9.72 -4.08
C ASN A 684 8.44 -8.76 -5.09
N ALA A 685 7.25 -9.09 -5.59
CA ALA A 685 6.50 -8.24 -6.51
C ALA A 685 6.08 -6.92 -5.84
N VAL A 686 5.59 -6.97 -4.60
CA VAL A 686 5.29 -5.76 -3.81
C VAL A 686 6.55 -4.88 -3.64
N ARG A 687 7.70 -5.48 -3.31
CA ARG A 687 8.98 -4.76 -3.20
C ARG A 687 9.36 -4.04 -4.50
N GLU A 688 9.21 -4.70 -5.65
CA GLU A 688 9.48 -4.10 -6.95
C GLU A 688 8.44 -3.01 -7.31
N GLY A 689 7.15 -3.24 -7.03
CA GLY A 689 6.07 -2.26 -7.25
C GLY A 689 6.29 -0.95 -6.47
N ARG A 690 6.63 -1.07 -5.18
CA ARG A 690 7.05 0.07 -4.36
C ARG A 690 8.28 0.78 -4.94
N GLY A 691 9.25 0.01 -5.44
CA GLY A 691 10.48 0.54 -6.02
C GLY A 691 10.26 1.33 -7.32
N ILE A 692 9.36 0.86 -8.18
CA ILE A 692 8.97 1.55 -9.42
C ILE A 692 8.36 2.91 -9.09
N TYR A 693 7.44 2.96 -8.14
CA TYR A 693 6.82 4.21 -7.68
C TYR A 693 7.86 5.18 -7.09
N ASP A 694 8.77 4.68 -6.23
CA ASP A 694 9.87 5.49 -5.68
C ASP A 694 10.77 6.05 -6.79
N ASN A 695 11.12 5.26 -7.80
CA ASN A 695 11.97 5.72 -8.92
C ASN A 695 11.30 6.82 -9.75
N ILE A 696 9.99 6.69 -10.00
CA ILE A 696 9.19 7.70 -10.69
C ILE A 696 9.18 9.01 -9.88
N ARG A 697 8.98 8.93 -8.56
CA ARG A 697 9.04 10.09 -7.67
C ARG A 697 10.42 10.74 -7.63
N LYS A 698 11.51 9.95 -7.65
CA LYS A 698 12.88 10.47 -7.72
C LYS A 698 13.12 11.21 -9.04
N PHE A 699 12.64 10.67 -10.15
CA PHE A 699 12.72 11.33 -11.44
C PHE A 699 11.97 12.67 -11.45
N VAL A 700 10.74 12.71 -10.93
CA VAL A 700 9.99 13.96 -10.79
C VAL A 700 10.73 14.96 -9.89
N LEU A 701 11.31 14.48 -8.78
CA LEU A 701 12.10 15.31 -7.88
C LEU A 701 13.42 15.79 -8.50
N PHE A 702 13.91 15.12 -9.53
CA PHE A 702 15.09 15.53 -10.29
C PHE A 702 14.71 16.53 -11.39
N MET A 703 13.75 16.21 -12.26
CA MET A 703 13.40 17.01 -13.44
C MET A 703 12.69 18.33 -13.13
N LEU A 704 11.78 18.36 -12.15
CA LEU A 704 11.03 19.59 -11.88
C LEU A 704 11.90 20.75 -11.38
N PRO A 705 12.83 20.55 -10.42
CA PRO A 705 13.66 21.66 -9.99
C PRO A 705 14.66 22.13 -11.04
N THR A 706 15.13 21.23 -11.93
CA THR A 706 16.08 21.58 -13.00
C THR A 706 15.41 22.46 -14.04
N ASN A 707 14.27 22.01 -14.56
CA ASN A 707 13.42 22.77 -15.48
C ASN A 707 12.95 24.09 -14.82
N GLY A 708 12.58 24.04 -13.55
CA GLY A 708 12.22 25.23 -12.78
C GLY A 708 13.39 26.21 -12.58
N GLY A 709 14.61 25.72 -12.42
CA GLY A 709 15.81 26.53 -12.31
C GLY A 709 16.09 27.30 -13.59
N GLU A 710 16.06 26.62 -14.73
CA GLU A 710 16.18 27.25 -16.06
C GLU A 710 15.09 28.29 -16.32
N ALA A 711 13.84 27.93 -16.03
CA ALA A 711 12.70 28.85 -16.15
C ALA A 711 12.90 30.10 -15.29
N LEU A 712 13.35 29.94 -14.04
CA LEU A 712 13.62 31.07 -13.14
C LEU A 712 14.80 31.93 -13.62
N VAL A 713 15.83 31.36 -14.26
CA VAL A 713 16.92 32.15 -14.87
C VAL A 713 16.38 33.10 -15.94
N VAL A 714 15.51 32.59 -16.83
CA VAL A 714 14.89 33.39 -17.89
C VAL A 714 13.97 34.46 -17.29
N VAL A 715 13.12 34.09 -16.33
CA VAL A 715 12.22 35.03 -15.65
C VAL A 715 13.03 36.13 -14.93
N ALA A 716 14.09 35.76 -14.20
CA ALA A 716 14.93 36.72 -13.49
C ALA A 716 15.61 37.70 -14.47
N ALA A 717 16.13 37.20 -15.59
CA ALA A 717 16.74 38.06 -16.60
C ALA A 717 15.77 39.13 -17.11
N ILE A 718 14.52 38.75 -17.36
CA ILE A 718 13.48 39.67 -17.84
C ILE A 718 13.06 40.66 -16.74
N LEU A 719 12.89 40.18 -15.50
CA LEU A 719 12.49 41.03 -14.39
C LEU A 719 13.56 42.07 -14.03
N PHE A 720 14.83 41.76 -14.22
CA PHE A 720 15.97 42.63 -13.89
C PHE A 720 16.60 43.35 -15.10
N GLU A 721 15.99 43.29 -16.30
CA GLU A 721 16.51 43.90 -17.54
C GLU A 721 17.95 43.44 -17.90
N LEU A 722 18.23 42.16 -17.66
CA LEU A 722 19.52 41.56 -17.96
C LEU A 722 19.52 40.98 -19.38
N ALA A 723 20.71 40.93 -20.01
CA ALA A 723 20.88 40.15 -21.22
C ALA A 723 20.53 38.68 -20.96
N LEU A 724 19.88 38.03 -21.93
CA LEU A 724 19.43 36.64 -21.80
C LEU A 724 20.62 35.72 -21.46
N PRO A 725 20.64 35.11 -20.26
CA PRO A 725 21.72 34.22 -19.85
C PRO A 725 21.68 32.89 -20.60
N LEU A 726 20.51 32.51 -21.11
CA LEU A 726 20.26 31.27 -21.85
C LEU A 726 19.45 31.59 -23.10
N THR A 727 19.91 31.12 -24.27
CA THR A 727 19.15 31.20 -25.52
C THR A 727 18.19 30.00 -25.66
N PRO A 728 17.14 30.10 -26.52
CA PRO A 728 16.23 28.96 -26.76
C PRO A 728 16.96 27.68 -27.18
N ALA A 729 17.99 27.81 -28.02
CA ALA A 729 18.84 26.71 -28.46
C ALA A 729 19.61 26.05 -27.30
N GLN A 730 20.15 26.87 -26.39
CA GLN A 730 20.91 26.40 -25.23
C GLN A 730 20.01 25.69 -24.21
N VAL A 731 18.80 26.21 -23.97
CA VAL A 731 17.78 25.54 -23.14
C VAL A 731 17.46 24.15 -23.67
N LEU A 732 17.25 24.05 -24.99
CA LEU A 732 16.95 22.78 -25.63
C LEU A 732 18.12 21.79 -25.54
N TRP A 733 19.37 22.29 -25.63
CA TRP A 733 20.56 21.48 -25.37
C TRP A 733 20.56 20.90 -23.95
N ILE A 734 20.33 21.73 -22.93
CA ILE A 734 20.28 21.29 -21.53
C ILE A 734 19.22 20.20 -21.37
N ASN A 735 17.97 20.49 -21.75
CA ASN A 735 16.85 19.54 -21.63
C ASN A 735 17.11 18.20 -22.34
N MET A 736 17.67 18.25 -23.55
CA MET A 736 17.97 17.06 -24.33
C MET A 736 19.06 16.20 -23.70
N VAL A 737 20.18 16.81 -23.30
CA VAL A 737 21.31 16.09 -22.68
C VAL A 737 20.88 15.52 -21.33
N THR A 738 20.20 16.31 -20.51
CA THR A 738 19.80 15.94 -19.15
C THR A 738 18.74 14.85 -19.15
N SER A 739 17.70 14.96 -19.98
CA SER A 739 16.67 13.92 -20.09
C SER A 739 17.22 12.61 -20.66
N SER A 740 18.12 12.69 -21.65
CA SER A 740 18.64 11.51 -22.36
C SER A 740 19.72 10.76 -21.59
N THR A 741 20.43 11.45 -20.69
CA THR A 741 21.52 10.88 -19.89
C THR A 741 21.14 10.76 -18.41
N LEU A 742 21.08 11.88 -17.70
CA LEU A 742 20.92 11.97 -16.25
C LEU A 742 19.56 11.44 -15.78
N GLY A 743 18.47 11.90 -16.39
CA GLY A 743 17.11 11.49 -16.04
C GLY A 743 16.86 10.00 -16.26
N LEU A 744 17.39 9.45 -17.36
CA LEU A 744 17.27 8.02 -17.68
C LEU A 744 17.98 7.12 -16.65
N ALA A 745 19.06 7.58 -16.02
CA ALA A 745 19.79 6.79 -15.03
C ALA A 745 18.95 6.42 -13.80
N LEU A 746 17.99 7.28 -13.42
CA LEU A 746 17.08 7.06 -12.29
C LEU A 746 16.10 5.90 -12.53
N ALA A 747 15.78 5.59 -13.79
CA ALA A 747 14.95 4.42 -14.12
C ALA A 747 15.63 3.09 -13.73
N PHE A 748 16.97 3.09 -13.62
CA PHE A 748 17.78 1.93 -13.24
C PHE A 748 18.13 1.88 -11.75
N GLU A 749 17.62 2.80 -10.93
CA GLU A 749 17.86 2.78 -9.48
C GLU A 749 17.22 1.54 -8.85
N ARG A 750 17.95 0.92 -7.91
CA ARG A 750 17.45 -0.26 -7.19
C ARG A 750 16.48 0.18 -6.08
N PRO A 751 15.47 -0.65 -5.74
CA PRO A 751 14.62 -0.39 -4.58
C PRO A 751 15.45 -0.25 -3.31
N GLU A 752 15.11 0.73 -2.46
CA GLU A 752 15.88 0.98 -1.25
C GLU A 752 15.77 -0.18 -0.24
N ARG A 753 16.83 -0.44 0.53
CA ARG A 753 16.89 -1.57 1.49
C ARG A 753 15.78 -1.58 2.54
N ASP A 754 15.25 -0.41 2.89
CA ASP A 754 14.19 -0.22 3.88
C ASP A 754 12.78 -0.20 3.26
N ILE A 755 12.63 -0.46 1.97
CA ILE A 755 11.32 -0.34 1.28
C ILE A 755 10.26 -1.29 1.84
N MET A 756 10.68 -2.47 2.33
CA MET A 756 9.84 -3.45 3.02
C MET A 756 9.77 -3.23 4.54
N ARG A 757 10.28 -2.09 5.04
CA ARG A 757 10.14 -1.64 6.45
C ARG A 757 9.30 -0.37 6.56
N ARG A 758 8.80 0.14 5.44
CA ARG A 758 7.88 1.29 5.35
C ARG A 758 6.45 0.75 5.30
N PRO A 759 5.47 1.44 5.91
CA PRO A 759 4.06 1.09 5.73
C PRO A 759 3.63 1.24 4.26
N PRO A 760 2.55 0.58 3.83
CA PRO A 760 1.95 0.81 2.52
C PRO A 760 1.58 2.30 2.36
N ARG A 761 1.72 2.84 1.13
CA ARG A 761 1.26 4.21 0.84
C ARG A 761 -0.26 4.26 0.85
N ASP A 762 -0.80 5.43 1.16
CA ASP A 762 -2.20 5.72 0.86
C ASP A 762 -2.36 5.89 -0.67
N PRO A 763 -3.25 5.15 -1.35
CA PRO A 763 -3.52 5.35 -2.77
C PRO A 763 -3.95 6.78 -3.14
N LYS A 764 -4.56 7.50 -2.17
CA LYS A 764 -4.99 8.89 -2.31
C LYS A 764 -3.87 9.91 -2.09
N GLU A 765 -2.68 9.48 -1.66
CA GLU A 765 -1.53 10.37 -1.52
C GLU A 765 -1.13 10.92 -2.89
N SER A 766 -1.00 12.25 -2.98
CA SER A 766 -0.47 12.92 -4.19
C SER A 766 0.99 12.56 -4.43
N LEU A 767 1.38 12.45 -5.70
CA LEU A 767 2.76 12.24 -6.13
C LEU A 767 3.71 13.32 -5.54
N LEU A 768 3.23 14.57 -5.52
CA LEU A 768 3.93 15.73 -4.95
C LEU A 768 3.36 16.06 -3.57
N SER A 769 4.10 15.67 -2.54
CA SER A 769 3.85 16.16 -1.18
C SER A 769 4.29 17.62 -1.06
N TRP A 770 3.76 18.36 -0.07
CA TRP A 770 4.22 19.71 0.25
C TRP A 770 5.74 19.81 0.41
N PHE A 771 6.33 18.79 1.04
CA PHE A 771 7.79 18.69 1.18
C PHE A 771 8.51 18.62 -0.18
N PHE A 772 7.94 17.90 -1.15
CA PHE A 772 8.52 17.83 -2.49
C PHE A 772 8.40 19.18 -3.19
N ALA A 773 7.27 19.86 -3.06
CA ALA A 773 7.08 21.21 -3.61
C ALA A 773 8.10 22.21 -3.05
N TRP A 774 8.36 22.18 -1.74
CA TRP A 774 9.41 22.99 -1.12
C TRP A 774 10.80 22.69 -1.70
N ARG A 775 11.17 21.40 -1.81
CA ARG A 775 12.46 21.01 -2.36
C ARG A 775 12.62 21.43 -3.82
N ILE A 776 11.55 21.32 -4.61
CA ILE A 776 11.53 21.80 -6.00
C ILE A 776 11.85 23.29 -6.04
N LEU A 777 11.11 24.10 -5.28
CA LEU A 777 11.33 25.55 -5.21
C LEU A 777 12.76 25.90 -4.74
N MET A 778 13.23 25.28 -3.66
CA MET A 778 14.55 25.52 -3.10
C MET A 778 15.65 25.25 -4.12
N VAL A 779 15.62 24.10 -4.80
CA VAL A 779 16.65 23.72 -5.76
C VAL A 779 16.57 24.56 -7.04
N SER A 780 15.37 24.89 -7.52
CA SER A 780 15.20 25.82 -8.66
C SER A 780 15.80 27.19 -8.36
N VAL A 781 15.58 27.74 -7.16
CA VAL A 781 16.18 29.03 -6.76
C VAL A 781 17.70 28.92 -6.65
N LEU A 782 18.24 27.82 -6.11
CA LEU A 782 19.69 27.62 -6.02
C LEU A 782 20.35 27.49 -7.41
N MET A 783 19.73 26.76 -8.33
CA MET A 783 20.21 26.64 -9.71
C MET A 783 20.14 27.98 -10.44
N MET A 784 19.06 28.74 -10.26
CA MET A 784 18.95 30.09 -10.80
C MET A 784 20.04 31.01 -10.24
N ALA A 785 20.23 31.03 -8.92
CA ALA A 785 21.25 31.85 -8.28
C ALA A 785 22.67 31.48 -8.72
N GLY A 786 22.96 30.19 -8.89
CA GLY A 786 24.26 29.71 -9.38
C GLY A 786 24.53 30.10 -10.83
N ALA A 787 23.56 29.87 -11.72
CA ALA A 787 23.71 30.17 -13.14
C ALA A 787 23.73 31.69 -13.42
N LEU A 788 22.76 32.43 -12.86
CA LEU A 788 22.69 33.88 -13.01
C LEU A 788 23.85 34.59 -12.30
N GLY A 789 24.26 34.10 -11.13
CA GLY A 789 25.40 34.65 -10.40
C GLY A 789 26.71 34.51 -11.18
N LEU A 790 26.99 33.35 -11.77
CA LEU A 790 28.17 33.16 -12.62
C LEU A 790 28.08 33.98 -13.91
N PHE A 791 26.91 34.07 -14.52
CA PHE A 791 26.67 34.92 -15.70
C PHE A 791 27.03 36.38 -15.42
N LEU A 792 26.49 36.95 -14.33
CA LEU A 792 26.74 38.33 -13.94
C LEU A 792 28.19 38.56 -13.52
N TRP A 793 28.82 37.60 -12.84
CA TRP A 793 30.22 37.69 -12.46
C TRP A 793 31.14 37.75 -13.69
N GLU A 794 30.92 36.91 -14.70
CA GLU A 794 31.74 36.96 -15.92
C GLU A 794 31.56 38.28 -16.69
N LEU A 795 30.34 38.81 -16.74
CA LEU A 795 30.12 40.13 -17.35
C LEU A 795 30.85 41.25 -16.59
N ASP A 796 30.86 41.21 -15.25
CA ASP A 796 31.57 42.18 -14.41
C ASP A 796 33.10 42.11 -14.59
N GLN A 797 33.63 40.91 -14.86
CA GLN A 797 35.04 40.70 -15.18
C GLN A 797 35.43 41.15 -16.61
N GLY A 798 34.47 41.60 -17.40
CA GLY A 798 34.70 42.04 -18.78
C GLY A 798 34.80 40.90 -19.80
N SER A 799 34.36 39.69 -19.45
CA SER A 799 34.24 38.56 -20.38
C SER A 799 33.18 38.85 -21.45
N SER A 800 33.27 38.17 -22.60
CA SER A 800 32.28 38.31 -23.66
C SER A 800 30.91 37.73 -23.25
N LEU A 801 29.84 38.19 -23.89
CA LEU A 801 28.49 37.71 -23.63
C LEU A 801 28.34 36.20 -23.90
N GLU A 802 29.05 35.70 -24.91
CA GLU A 802 29.10 34.29 -25.28
C GLU A 802 29.79 33.45 -24.20
N THR A 803 30.89 33.94 -23.61
CA THR A 803 31.54 33.29 -22.47
C THR A 803 30.62 33.26 -21.25
N ALA A 804 29.97 34.37 -20.93
CA ALA A 804 29.03 34.45 -19.82
C ALA A 804 27.85 33.46 -20.00
N ARG A 805 27.27 33.37 -21.20
CA ARG A 805 26.22 32.37 -21.54
C ARG A 805 26.73 30.94 -21.43
N THR A 806 27.94 30.67 -21.93
CA THR A 806 28.57 29.34 -21.83
C THR A 806 28.77 28.93 -20.37
N MET A 807 29.15 29.88 -19.52
CA MET A 807 29.26 29.68 -18.08
C MET A 807 27.91 29.42 -17.41
N ALA A 808 26.86 30.16 -17.78
CA ALA A 808 25.50 29.93 -17.28
C ALA A 808 25.00 28.51 -17.62
N VAL A 809 25.12 28.10 -18.89
CA VAL A 809 24.73 26.75 -19.37
C VAL A 809 25.52 25.68 -18.62
N SER A 810 26.84 25.84 -18.52
CA SER A 810 27.70 24.85 -17.86
C SER A 810 27.43 24.78 -16.36
N ALA A 811 27.09 25.88 -15.71
CA ALA A 811 26.70 25.93 -14.31
C ALA A 811 25.38 25.18 -14.03
N VAL A 812 24.37 25.33 -14.90
CA VAL A 812 23.12 24.56 -14.80
C VAL A 812 23.43 23.06 -14.94
N VAL A 813 24.05 22.66 -16.05
CA VAL A 813 24.35 21.23 -16.33
C VAL A 813 25.26 20.62 -15.26
N GLY A 814 26.23 21.39 -14.74
CA GLY A 814 27.05 20.99 -13.60
C GLY A 814 26.21 20.77 -12.35
N ALA A 815 25.34 21.72 -12.00
CA ALA A 815 24.44 21.59 -10.87
C ALA A 815 23.50 20.38 -11.00
N GLU A 816 23.02 20.07 -12.19
CA GLU A 816 22.20 18.87 -12.46
C GLU A 816 22.96 17.58 -12.21
N MET A 817 24.22 17.46 -12.67
CA MET A 817 25.05 16.29 -12.42
C MET A 817 25.26 16.03 -10.91
N PHE A 818 25.56 17.09 -10.15
CA PHE A 818 25.72 16.99 -8.69
C PHE A 818 24.39 16.74 -7.98
N TYR A 819 23.31 17.39 -8.42
CA TYR A 819 21.97 17.21 -7.86
C TYR A 819 21.42 15.81 -8.13
N LEU A 820 21.76 15.18 -9.27
CA LEU A 820 21.40 13.79 -9.56
C LEU A 820 21.85 12.85 -8.44
N ILE A 821 23.08 13.02 -7.95
CA ILE A 821 23.62 12.21 -6.84
C ILE A 821 22.79 12.40 -5.56
N ASN A 822 22.33 13.63 -5.30
CA ASN A 822 21.41 13.91 -4.19
C ASN A 822 20.03 13.25 -4.41
N SER A 823 19.45 13.37 -5.59
CA SER A 823 18.09 12.92 -5.91
C SER A 823 17.88 11.40 -5.81
N ARG A 824 18.95 10.61 -5.78
CA ARG A 824 18.91 9.14 -5.58
C ARG A 824 18.21 8.72 -4.29
N TYR A 825 18.18 9.58 -3.27
CA TYR A 825 17.52 9.32 -1.99
C TYR A 825 16.66 10.49 -1.54
N PHE A 826 15.42 10.21 -1.12
CA PHE A 826 14.53 11.26 -0.59
C PHE A 826 15.06 11.88 0.71
N PHE A 827 15.49 11.04 1.66
CA PHE A 827 15.89 11.47 3.01
C PHE A 827 17.25 10.96 3.47
N LYS A 828 17.77 9.87 2.87
CA LYS A 828 19.10 9.35 3.22
C LYS A 828 20.17 10.24 2.61
N SER A 829 21.32 10.26 3.27
CA SER A 829 22.45 11.03 2.77
C SER A 829 23.11 10.34 1.58
N ALA A 830 23.46 11.14 0.58
CA ALA A 830 24.24 10.69 -0.54
C ALA A 830 25.75 10.51 -0.21
N PHE A 831 26.25 11.05 0.91
CA PHE A 831 27.68 10.94 1.32
C PHE A 831 28.17 9.51 1.67
N SER A 832 27.33 8.49 1.54
CA SER A 832 27.76 7.10 1.77
C SER A 832 28.45 6.53 0.52
N LEU A 833 29.32 5.53 0.69
CA LEU A 833 29.92 4.80 -0.45
C LEU A 833 28.85 4.23 -1.40
N GLU A 834 27.75 3.72 -0.83
CA GLU A 834 26.58 3.27 -1.61
C GLU A 834 25.86 4.44 -2.31
N GLY A 835 25.84 5.61 -1.67
CA GLY A 835 25.21 6.82 -2.20
C GLY A 835 26.01 7.56 -3.27
N LEU A 836 27.33 7.38 -3.34
CA LEU A 836 28.16 7.90 -4.42
C LEU A 836 28.36 6.86 -5.54
N PHE A 837 28.66 5.60 -5.20
CA PHE A 837 29.08 4.58 -6.18
C PHE A 837 28.10 3.41 -6.37
N GLY A 838 26.98 3.37 -5.64
CA GLY A 838 26.06 2.23 -5.66
C GLY A 838 25.27 2.01 -6.96
N ASN A 839 25.09 3.05 -7.80
CA ASN A 839 24.45 2.93 -9.11
C ASN A 839 25.42 3.28 -10.24
N ARG A 840 25.97 2.26 -10.90
CA ARG A 840 26.87 2.42 -12.04
C ARG A 840 26.26 3.21 -13.20
N TYR A 841 24.94 3.14 -13.39
CA TYR A 841 24.26 3.85 -14.49
C TYR A 841 24.25 5.36 -14.26
N VAL A 842 24.13 5.81 -13.01
CA VAL A 842 24.26 7.24 -12.65
C VAL A 842 25.67 7.74 -12.95
N LEU A 843 26.71 6.98 -12.61
CA LEU A 843 28.09 7.35 -12.90
C LEU A 843 28.37 7.40 -14.41
N ILE A 844 27.90 6.40 -15.16
CA ILE A 844 28.01 6.37 -16.63
C ILE A 844 27.28 7.58 -17.23
N ALA A 845 26.09 7.93 -16.72
CA ALA A 845 25.33 9.07 -17.18
C ALA A 845 26.02 10.41 -16.88
N ILE A 846 26.59 10.58 -15.68
CA ILE A 846 27.38 11.78 -15.32
C ILE A 846 28.61 11.89 -16.23
N MET A 847 29.34 10.80 -16.44
CA MET A 847 30.51 10.80 -17.34
C MET A 847 30.13 11.11 -18.79
N ALA A 848 29.03 10.55 -19.28
CA ALA A 848 28.52 10.85 -20.62
C ALA A 848 28.06 12.32 -20.74
N CYS A 849 27.35 12.84 -19.74
CA CYS A 849 26.90 14.22 -19.69
C CYS A 849 28.08 15.21 -19.62
N ALA A 850 29.09 14.92 -18.80
CA ALA A 850 30.32 15.71 -18.73
C ALA A 850 31.09 15.70 -20.05
N GLY A 851 31.18 14.55 -20.73
CA GLY A 851 31.79 14.46 -22.06
C GLY A 851 31.03 15.26 -23.12
N LEU A 852 29.70 15.23 -23.10
CA LEU A 852 28.86 16.04 -23.99
C LEU A 852 29.01 17.54 -23.70
N GLN A 853 29.04 17.93 -22.42
CA GLN A 853 29.22 19.32 -22.01
C GLN A 853 30.62 19.85 -22.35
N PHE A 854 31.66 19.00 -22.23
CA PHE A 854 33.00 19.34 -22.70
C PHE A 854 33.03 19.54 -24.21
N ALA A 855 32.35 18.67 -24.98
CA ALA A 855 32.23 18.85 -26.43
C ALA A 855 31.49 20.14 -26.80
N TYR A 856 30.41 20.47 -26.09
CA TYR A 856 29.64 21.71 -26.26
C TYR A 856 30.51 22.96 -26.12
N SER A 857 31.43 22.99 -25.16
CA SER A 857 32.31 24.15 -24.94
C SER A 857 33.55 24.16 -25.84
N HIS A 858 34.14 23.01 -26.19
CA HIS A 858 35.47 22.93 -26.83
C HIS A 858 35.49 22.51 -28.29
N THR A 859 34.34 22.21 -28.90
CA THR A 859 34.30 21.81 -30.32
C THR A 859 33.70 22.89 -31.20
N ARG A 860 34.45 23.27 -32.25
CA ARG A 860 34.08 24.33 -33.18
C ARG A 860 32.68 24.18 -33.80
N PRO A 861 32.21 22.98 -34.21
CA PRO A 861 30.85 22.83 -34.74
C PRO A 861 29.78 23.19 -33.72
N LEU A 862 29.94 22.79 -32.45
CA LEU A 862 28.96 23.08 -31.40
C LEU A 862 29.02 24.54 -30.95
N GLN A 863 30.21 25.14 -30.90
CA GLN A 863 30.41 26.57 -30.64
C GLN A 863 29.64 27.45 -31.63
N VAL A 864 29.74 27.13 -32.93
CA VAL A 864 29.02 27.87 -33.98
C VAL A 864 27.50 27.68 -33.87
N LEU A 865 27.04 26.47 -33.53
CA LEU A 865 25.61 26.16 -33.43
C LEU A 865 24.94 26.78 -32.20
N PHE A 866 25.62 26.82 -31.05
CA PHE A 866 25.00 27.27 -29.79
C PHE A 866 25.50 28.62 -29.30
N GLY A 867 26.42 29.26 -30.03
CA GLY A 867 27.07 30.49 -29.60
C GLY A 867 27.88 30.30 -28.33
N SER A 868 28.53 29.13 -28.17
CA SER A 868 29.39 28.82 -27.03
C SER A 868 30.86 29.09 -27.31
N THR A 869 31.66 29.20 -26.24
CA THR A 869 33.10 29.48 -26.31
C THR A 869 33.90 28.47 -25.47
N ASP A 870 35.22 28.45 -25.68
CA ASP A 870 36.12 27.66 -24.84
C ASP A 870 36.08 28.17 -23.39
N LEU A 871 36.10 27.23 -22.44
CA LEU A 871 36.21 27.51 -21.02
C LEU A 871 37.58 27.07 -20.50
N SER A 872 38.24 27.98 -19.79
CA SER A 872 39.49 27.75 -19.06
C SER A 872 39.31 26.78 -17.89
N PRO A 873 40.41 26.19 -17.37
CA PRO A 873 40.35 25.33 -16.18
C PRO A 873 39.78 26.04 -14.94
N GLU A 874 40.01 27.35 -14.79
CA GLU A 874 39.47 28.14 -13.68
C GLU A 874 37.95 28.30 -13.77
N GLU A 875 37.43 28.53 -14.98
CA GLU A 875 35.99 28.59 -15.25
C GLU A 875 35.31 27.24 -14.98
N TRP A 876 35.92 26.12 -15.38
CA TRP A 876 35.44 24.78 -15.02
C TRP A 876 35.44 24.52 -13.52
N LEU A 877 36.40 25.08 -12.78
CA LEU A 877 36.41 25.01 -11.32
C LEU A 877 35.21 25.76 -10.73
N LYS A 878 34.89 26.98 -11.23
CA LYS A 878 33.71 27.74 -10.81
C LYS A 878 32.41 26.96 -11.07
N VAL A 879 32.28 26.34 -12.26
CA VAL A 879 31.13 25.47 -12.60
C VAL A 879 31.00 24.30 -11.62
N THR A 880 32.12 23.65 -11.32
CA THR A 880 32.15 22.51 -10.38
C THR A 880 31.75 22.95 -8.97
N LEU A 881 32.25 24.10 -8.50
CA LEU A 881 31.91 24.66 -7.18
C LEU A 881 30.42 25.01 -7.08
N ALA A 882 29.82 25.56 -8.13
CA ALA A 882 28.38 25.83 -8.18
C ALA A 882 27.56 24.54 -8.02
N GLY A 883 27.96 23.45 -8.68
CA GLY A 883 27.29 22.16 -8.53
C GLY A 883 27.47 21.55 -7.13
N VAL A 884 28.68 21.62 -6.56
CA VAL A 884 28.95 21.20 -5.18
C VAL A 884 28.12 22.00 -4.18
N PHE A 885 27.92 23.30 -4.41
CA PHE A 885 27.08 24.15 -3.56
C PHE A 885 25.62 23.66 -3.55
N VAL A 886 25.02 23.43 -4.71
CA VAL A 886 23.64 22.89 -4.81
C VAL A 886 23.51 21.55 -4.08
N PHE A 887 24.47 20.65 -4.29
CA PHE A 887 24.51 19.35 -3.60
C PHE A 887 24.62 19.50 -2.08
N GLY A 888 25.51 20.38 -1.60
CA GLY A 888 25.75 20.63 -0.19
C GLY A 888 24.52 21.15 0.53
N VAL A 889 23.85 22.16 -0.04
CA VAL A 889 22.61 22.71 0.53
C VAL A 889 21.50 21.66 0.58
N ALA A 890 21.32 20.89 -0.50
CA ALA A 890 20.32 19.82 -0.53
C ALA A 890 20.62 18.69 0.49
N GLU A 891 21.89 18.39 0.78
CA GLU A 891 22.26 17.42 1.83
C GLU A 891 22.08 17.98 3.25
N ILE A 892 22.33 19.28 3.46
CA ILE A 892 22.03 19.96 4.73
C ILE A 892 20.53 19.89 5.02
N GLU A 893 19.67 20.17 4.04
CA GLU A 893 18.23 20.05 4.16
C GLU A 893 17.82 18.63 4.60
N LYS A 894 18.36 17.58 3.96
CA LYS A 894 18.14 16.19 4.38
C LYS A 894 18.62 15.92 5.80
N ALA A 895 19.77 16.48 6.21
CA ALA A 895 20.29 16.32 7.56
C ALA A 895 19.32 16.93 8.61
N VAL A 896 18.85 18.16 8.37
CA VAL A 896 17.86 18.85 9.22
C VAL A 896 16.57 18.03 9.35
N ILE A 897 16.07 17.47 8.24
CA ILE A 897 14.86 16.63 8.24
C ILE A 897 15.08 15.33 9.02
N ARG A 898 16.23 14.67 8.85
CA ARG A 898 16.56 13.45 9.61
C ARG A 898 16.64 13.72 11.11
N ILE A 899 17.27 14.83 11.50
CA ILE A 899 17.39 15.24 12.90
C ILE A 899 16.01 15.54 13.49
N SER A 900 15.20 16.38 12.81
CA SER A 900 13.84 16.70 13.27
C SER A 900 12.94 15.48 13.38
N ARG A 901 13.02 14.51 12.44
CA ARG A 901 12.29 13.24 12.53
C ARG A 901 12.77 12.35 13.68
N ARG A 902 14.08 12.30 13.95
CA ARG A 902 14.65 11.55 15.08
C ARG A 902 14.23 12.16 16.42
N ILE A 903 14.24 13.48 16.51
CA ILE A 903 13.75 14.23 17.68
C ILE A 903 12.25 13.99 17.86
N ARG A 904 11.42 14.11 16.81
CA ARG A 904 9.98 13.80 16.90
C ARG A 904 9.69 12.35 17.26
N ARG A 905 10.48 11.38 16.80
CA ARG A 905 10.35 9.97 17.19
C ARG A 905 10.74 9.74 18.65
N LYS A 906 11.82 10.36 19.13
CA LYS A 906 12.20 10.32 20.55
C LYS A 906 11.15 11.00 21.43
N LEU A 907 10.64 12.16 21.01
CA LEU A 907 9.54 12.85 21.66
C LEU A 907 8.31 11.94 21.70
N ARG A 908 7.83 11.39 20.57
CA ARG A 908 6.68 10.45 20.53
C ARG A 908 6.89 9.16 21.34
N ALA A 909 8.11 8.65 21.43
CA ALA A 909 8.44 7.48 22.25
C ALA A 909 8.42 7.83 23.75
N GLY A 910 8.89 9.02 24.13
CA GLY A 910 8.70 9.59 25.47
C GLY A 910 7.22 9.83 25.78
N THR A 911 6.48 10.40 24.82
CA THR A 911 5.05 10.66 24.97
C THR A 911 4.27 9.36 25.15
N LYS A 912 4.66 8.22 24.53
CA LYS A 912 3.94 6.93 24.72
C LYS A 912 4.05 6.37 26.14
N THR A 913 5.15 6.66 26.83
CA THR A 913 5.35 6.33 28.26
C THR A 913 4.63 7.36 29.15
N GLU A 914 4.64 8.62 28.75
CA GLU A 914 3.90 9.74 29.35
C GLU A 914 2.36 9.57 29.20
N TYR A 915 1.88 9.00 28.10
CA TYR A 915 0.48 8.70 27.81
C TYR A 915 -0.08 7.63 28.75
N ARG A 916 0.76 6.70 29.22
CA ARG A 916 0.39 5.71 30.24
C ARG A 916 0.37 6.31 31.65
N HIS A 917 1.12 7.39 31.88
CA HIS A 917 1.10 8.15 33.13
C HIS A 917 -0.07 9.15 33.19
N LEU A 918 -0.36 9.85 32.10
CA LEU A 918 -1.50 10.78 31.98
C LEU A 918 -2.85 10.07 32.16
N HIS A 919 -3.06 8.90 31.56
CA HIS A 919 -4.27 8.10 31.82
C HIS A 919 -4.41 7.61 33.27
N LYS A 920 -3.33 7.64 34.05
CA LYS A 920 -3.32 7.24 35.47
C LYS A 920 -3.51 8.43 36.41
N GLU A 921 -3.09 9.63 36.01
CA GLU A 921 -3.37 10.91 36.70
C GLU A 921 -4.77 11.48 36.37
N GLU A 922 -5.33 11.13 35.20
CA GLU A 922 -6.66 11.55 34.73
C GLU A 922 -7.84 11.05 35.57
N SER A 923 -7.61 10.15 36.55
CA SER A 923 -8.64 9.76 37.54
C SER A 923 -8.70 10.66 38.78
N GLN A 924 -7.88 11.72 38.86
CA GLN A 924 -7.80 12.63 40.03
C GLN A 924 -7.92 14.13 39.70
N LEU A 925 -8.85 14.52 38.81
CA LEU A 925 -9.26 15.94 38.75
C LEU A 925 -9.97 16.30 40.07
N ARG A 926 -9.31 17.10 40.92
CA ARG A 926 -9.86 17.60 42.19
C ARG A 926 -10.34 19.05 42.04
N THR A 927 -11.26 19.44 42.92
CA THR A 927 -11.72 20.82 43.07
C THR A 927 -10.54 21.74 43.42
N PRO A 928 -10.35 22.88 42.73
CA PRO A 928 -9.24 23.80 43.01
C PRO A 928 -9.41 24.47 44.39
N THR A 929 -8.41 24.37 45.24
CA THR A 929 -8.37 24.91 46.62
C THR A 929 -7.44 26.13 46.76
N THR A 930 -6.47 26.28 45.86
CA THR A 930 -5.60 27.47 45.75
C THR A 930 -5.83 28.20 44.43
N VAL A 931 -6.25 29.47 44.53
CA VAL A 931 -6.41 30.34 43.35
C VAL A 931 -5.37 31.46 43.41
N LEU A 932 -4.59 31.62 42.35
CA LEU A 932 -3.63 32.71 42.17
C LEU A 932 -4.23 33.73 41.20
N ALA A 933 -4.28 35.01 41.56
CA ALA A 933 -4.60 36.09 40.64
C ALA A 933 -3.42 37.04 40.50
N ALA A 934 -2.93 37.21 39.28
CA ALA A 934 -1.90 38.19 39.02
C ALA A 934 -2.53 39.53 38.63
N THR A 935 -2.02 40.62 39.19
CA THR A 935 -2.54 41.97 38.94
C THR A 935 -1.47 42.92 38.44
N ASP A 936 -1.83 43.76 37.48
CA ASP A 936 -1.07 44.94 37.07
C ASP A 936 -1.73 46.25 37.54
N PHE A 937 -2.72 46.14 38.45
CA PHE A 937 -3.57 47.22 38.95
C PHE A 937 -4.50 47.85 37.91
N SER A 938 -4.67 47.25 36.73
CA SER A 938 -5.73 47.65 35.80
C SER A 938 -7.12 47.27 36.31
N ASP A 939 -8.15 47.91 35.75
CA ASP A 939 -9.55 47.57 36.03
C ASP A 939 -9.86 46.11 35.66
N ASP A 940 -9.29 45.61 34.55
CA ASP A 940 -9.44 44.22 34.12
C ASP A 940 -8.76 43.25 35.10
N ALA A 941 -7.55 43.56 35.57
CA ALA A 941 -6.88 42.76 36.60
C ALA A 941 -7.62 42.77 37.95
N THR A 942 -8.28 43.89 38.28
CA THR A 942 -9.10 44.01 39.49
C THR A 942 -10.35 43.13 39.40
N ASN A 943 -11.02 43.13 38.24
CA ASN A 943 -12.14 42.24 37.97
C ASN A 943 -11.73 40.76 38.04
N ALA A 944 -10.59 40.41 37.44
CA ALA A 944 -10.00 39.08 37.50
C ALA A 944 -9.71 38.64 38.95
N ALA A 945 -9.17 39.53 39.78
CA ALA A 945 -8.91 39.27 41.19
C ALA A 945 -10.21 39.05 42.01
N CYS A 946 -11.25 39.86 41.80
CA CYS A 946 -12.55 39.65 42.44
C CYS A 946 -13.17 38.29 42.07
N ARG A 947 -13.03 37.84 40.81
CA ARG A 947 -13.50 36.50 40.40
C ARG A 947 -12.70 35.37 41.02
N ALA A 948 -11.38 35.52 41.07
CA ALA A 948 -10.51 34.55 41.72
C ALA A 948 -10.91 34.36 43.18
N ALA A 949 -11.27 35.44 43.86
CA ALA A 949 -11.75 35.43 45.23
C ALA A 949 -13.08 34.70 45.39
N MET A 950 -14.03 34.92 44.48
CA MET A 950 -15.31 34.22 44.51
C MET A 950 -15.17 32.72 44.23
N LEU A 951 -14.35 32.34 43.26
CA LEU A 951 -14.08 30.93 42.97
C LEU A 951 -13.41 30.24 44.15
N ALA A 952 -12.46 30.92 44.81
CA ALA A 952 -11.89 30.44 46.05
C ALA A 952 -12.96 30.36 47.17
N ALA A 953 -13.87 31.32 47.30
CA ALA A 953 -14.92 31.31 48.32
C ALA A 953 -15.96 30.19 48.11
N GLU A 954 -16.42 29.99 46.88
CA GLU A 954 -17.39 28.93 46.52
C GLU A 954 -16.84 27.52 46.79
N GLN A 955 -15.51 27.36 46.68
CA GLN A 955 -14.81 26.08 46.90
C GLN A 955 -14.12 25.97 48.27
N GLN A 956 -14.40 26.89 49.21
CA GLN A 956 -13.76 26.95 50.54
C GLN A 956 -12.22 26.99 50.51
N GLY A 957 -11.65 27.56 49.45
CA GLY A 957 -10.21 27.69 49.20
C GLY A 957 -9.60 29.03 49.67
N ARG A 958 -8.37 29.28 49.22
CA ARG A 958 -7.61 30.52 49.48
C ARG A 958 -7.19 31.21 48.19
N LEU A 959 -7.08 32.54 48.26
CA LEU A 959 -6.63 33.41 47.17
C LEU A 959 -5.21 33.92 47.44
N GLU A 960 -4.36 33.91 46.42
CA GLU A 960 -3.08 34.62 46.40
C GLU A 960 -3.13 35.72 45.34
N LEU A 961 -2.86 36.97 45.72
CA LEU A 961 -2.71 38.10 44.82
C LEU A 961 -1.22 38.34 44.57
N LEU A 962 -0.81 38.30 43.30
CA LEU A 962 0.58 38.49 42.90
C LEU A 962 0.74 39.75 42.03
N HIS A 963 1.68 40.62 42.39
CA HIS A 963 2.15 41.68 41.50
C HIS A 963 3.62 41.47 41.18
N VAL A 964 3.99 41.52 39.89
CA VAL A 964 5.39 41.35 39.46
C VAL A 964 5.95 42.69 38.99
N VAL A 965 6.95 43.19 39.71
CA VAL A 965 7.73 44.36 39.30
C VAL A 965 8.79 43.91 38.29
N SER A 966 8.76 44.47 37.08
CA SER A 966 9.70 44.09 36.01
C SER A 966 11.13 44.50 36.36
N ALA A 967 12.05 43.52 36.40
CA ALA A 967 13.48 43.77 36.62
C ALA A 967 14.08 44.70 35.55
N THR A 968 13.58 44.65 34.32
CA THR A 968 14.00 45.54 33.23
C THR A 968 13.56 46.99 33.49
N SER A 969 12.34 47.20 33.99
CA SER A 969 11.86 48.53 34.39
C SER A 969 12.66 49.09 35.55
N LEU A 970 12.98 48.27 36.56
CA LEU A 970 13.83 48.69 37.68
C LEU A 970 15.23 49.09 37.21
N ARG A 971 15.83 48.36 36.26
CA ARG A 971 17.13 48.73 35.68
C ARG A 971 17.10 50.08 34.96
N VAL A 972 16.05 50.36 34.19
CA VAL A 972 15.87 51.64 33.50
C VAL A 972 15.68 52.80 34.49
N VAL A 973 14.90 52.59 35.55
CA VAL A 973 14.71 53.58 36.62
C VAL A 973 16.03 53.85 37.35
N ARG A 974 16.83 52.81 37.63
CA ARG A 974 18.16 52.92 38.22
C ARG A 974 19.13 53.71 37.33
N GLU A 975 19.06 53.51 36.02
CA GLU A 975 19.87 54.24 35.03
C GLU A 975 19.46 55.72 34.91
N MET A 976 18.16 56.04 35.07
CA MET A 976 17.62 57.40 35.01
C MET A 976 17.81 58.20 36.31
N LEU A 977 17.70 57.58 37.47
CA LEU A 977 17.69 58.25 38.78
C LEU A 977 19.00 58.07 39.55
N ARG A 978 20.15 58.28 38.88
CA ARG A 978 21.54 58.10 39.40
C ARG A 978 21.89 58.81 40.73
N SER A 979 20.94 59.47 41.41
CA SER A 979 21.11 60.20 42.67
C SER A 979 20.23 59.73 43.84
N HIS A 980 19.42 58.66 43.71
CA HIS A 980 18.54 58.17 44.78
C HIS A 980 18.70 56.66 44.98
N ASP A 981 19.55 56.24 45.93
CA ASP A 981 19.82 54.82 46.21
C ASP A 981 18.58 54.04 46.73
N ASP A 982 17.58 54.73 47.29
CA ASP A 982 16.35 54.11 47.84
C ASP A 982 15.18 54.03 46.83
N ALA A 983 15.38 54.41 45.55
CA ALA A 983 14.28 54.52 44.58
C ALA A 983 13.65 53.15 44.22
N GLU A 984 14.47 52.09 44.20
CA GLU A 984 14.02 50.71 43.98
C GLU A 984 13.17 50.21 45.16
N GLU A 985 13.62 50.44 46.39
CA GLU A 985 12.90 50.08 47.63
C GLU A 985 11.56 50.80 47.73
N LYS A 986 11.52 52.12 47.43
CA LYS A 986 10.27 52.90 47.42
C LYS A 986 9.26 52.44 46.37
N LEU A 987 9.72 51.94 45.22
CA LEU A 987 8.84 51.43 44.16
C LEU A 987 8.24 50.07 44.53
N VAL A 988 9.04 49.20 45.14
CA VAL A 988 8.56 47.92 45.67
C VAL A 988 7.60 48.15 46.84
N ASP A 989 7.88 49.10 47.72
CA ASP A 989 6.98 49.50 48.82
C ASP A 989 5.67 50.14 48.34
N ASP A 990 5.68 50.94 47.26
CA ASP A 990 4.46 51.45 46.64
C ASP A 990 3.63 50.33 46.01
N ALA A 991 4.29 49.39 45.31
CA ALA A 991 3.64 48.23 44.73
C ALA A 991 3.00 47.34 45.82
N GLN A 992 3.70 47.09 46.93
CA GLN A 992 3.18 46.32 48.06
C GLN A 992 1.98 47.01 48.71
N ARG A 993 2.04 48.34 48.94
CA ARG A 993 0.92 49.12 49.48
C ARG A 993 -0.33 49.06 48.59
N ARG A 994 -0.17 49.18 47.27
CA ARG A 994 -1.29 49.04 46.33
C ARG A 994 -1.87 47.63 46.32
N LEU A 995 -1.02 46.61 46.38
CA LEU A 995 -1.45 45.22 46.43
C LEU A 995 -2.23 44.90 47.71
N ASP A 996 -1.81 45.43 48.86
CA ASP A 996 -2.52 45.28 50.12
C ASP A 996 -3.88 46.02 50.13
N ALA A 997 -3.97 47.16 49.44
CA ALA A 997 -5.24 47.85 49.22
C ALA A 997 -6.20 47.01 48.36
N SER A 998 -5.73 46.46 47.23
CA SER A 998 -6.51 45.54 46.39
C SER A 998 -6.94 44.29 47.17
N ARG A 999 -6.06 43.73 48.00
CA ARG A 999 -6.41 42.60 48.88
C ARG A 999 -7.55 42.95 49.82
N SER A 1000 -7.47 44.10 50.49
CA SER A 1000 -8.49 44.54 51.44
C SER A 1000 -9.85 44.74 50.79
N GLN A 1001 -9.87 45.28 49.56
CA GLN A 1001 -11.08 45.42 48.76
C GLN A 1001 -11.70 44.05 48.43
N VAL A 1002 -10.89 43.12 47.91
CA VAL A 1002 -11.35 41.78 47.52
C VAL A 1002 -11.87 40.96 48.72
N VAL A 1003 -11.18 41.04 49.87
CA VAL A 1003 -11.60 40.37 51.11
C VAL A 1003 -12.92 40.93 51.64
N GLY A 1004 -13.11 42.25 51.55
CA GLY A 1004 -14.35 42.91 51.99
C GLY A 1004 -15.59 42.47 51.23
N GLU A 1005 -15.44 42.14 49.93
CA GLU A 1005 -16.55 41.75 49.07
C GLU A 1005 -16.89 40.25 49.13
N THR A 1006 -15.91 39.38 49.44
CA THR A 1006 -16.06 37.92 49.27
C THR A 1006 -15.82 37.07 50.52
N GLN A 1007 -15.30 37.66 51.60
CA GLN A 1007 -14.92 36.96 52.85
C GLN A 1007 -13.91 35.81 52.67
N VAL A 1008 -13.18 35.74 51.54
CA VAL A 1008 -12.18 34.69 51.30
C VAL A 1008 -10.87 34.96 52.03
N ALA A 1009 -10.14 33.91 52.40
CA ALA A 1009 -8.77 34.07 52.90
C ALA A 1009 -7.83 34.46 51.75
N ALA A 1010 -7.35 35.70 51.74
CA ALA A 1010 -6.49 36.24 50.68
C ALA A 1010 -5.10 36.64 51.20
N PHE A 1011 -4.06 36.32 50.42
CA PHE A 1011 -2.66 36.69 50.65
C PHE A 1011 -2.16 37.61 49.52
N SER A 1012 -1.20 38.49 49.79
CA SER A 1012 -0.60 39.41 48.83
C SER A 1012 0.90 39.21 48.77
N ARG A 1013 1.46 39.08 47.56
CA ARG A 1013 2.90 38.90 47.32
C ARG A 1013 3.38 39.78 46.17
N VAL A 1014 4.46 40.53 46.39
CA VAL A 1014 5.20 41.20 45.31
C VAL A 1014 6.42 40.36 44.93
N ALA A 1015 6.64 40.17 43.63
CA ALA A 1015 7.82 39.50 43.08
C ALA A 1015 8.59 40.45 42.15
N ILE A 1016 9.89 40.22 41.99
CA ILE A 1016 10.76 41.02 41.12
C ILE A 1016 11.40 40.09 40.09
N GLY A 1017 11.14 40.32 38.80
CA GLY A 1017 11.66 39.43 37.76
C GLY A 1017 11.07 39.66 36.37
N SER A 1018 11.05 38.59 35.58
CA SER A 1018 10.36 38.54 34.28
C SER A 1018 8.88 38.25 34.52
N VAL A 1019 8.01 39.19 34.15
CA VAL A 1019 6.56 39.13 34.45
C VAL A 1019 5.93 37.76 34.08
N PRO A 1020 6.14 37.19 32.88
CA PRO A 1020 5.56 35.89 32.55
C PRO A 1020 6.18 34.72 33.32
N GLU A 1021 7.50 34.76 33.59
CA GLU A 1021 8.21 33.65 34.25
C GLU A 1021 7.85 33.58 35.74
N GLU A 1022 7.77 34.72 36.42
CA GLU A 1022 7.37 34.79 37.83
C GLU A 1022 5.90 34.38 38.04
N ILE A 1023 5.00 34.80 37.14
CA ILE A 1023 3.59 34.37 37.19
C ILE A 1023 3.48 32.86 36.97
N LEU A 1024 4.24 32.29 36.02
CA LEU A 1024 4.26 30.84 35.80
C LEU A 1024 4.80 30.09 37.00
N SER A 1025 5.93 30.53 37.55
CA SER A 1025 6.54 29.89 38.71
C SER A 1025 5.62 29.94 39.94
N ALA A 1026 4.95 31.08 40.19
CA ALA A 1026 3.96 31.16 41.25
C ALA A 1026 2.74 30.26 40.98
N SER A 1027 2.32 30.12 39.72
CA SER A 1027 1.20 29.27 39.34
C SER A 1027 1.45 27.77 39.51
N GLU A 1028 2.70 27.33 39.58
CA GLU A 1028 3.03 25.92 39.87
C GLU A 1028 2.53 25.48 41.26
N GLN A 1029 2.34 26.43 42.18
CA GLN A 1029 1.88 26.19 43.55
C GLN A 1029 0.36 26.46 43.74
N ALA A 1030 -0.34 26.80 42.66
CA ALA A 1030 -1.77 27.09 42.67
C ALA A 1030 -2.55 26.16 41.73
N ASP A 1031 -3.77 25.77 42.12
CA ASP A 1031 -4.64 24.94 41.30
C ASP A 1031 -5.24 25.73 40.12
N LEU A 1032 -5.39 27.05 40.27
CA LEU A 1032 -6.00 27.92 39.27
C LEU A 1032 -5.29 29.27 39.20
N LEU A 1033 -4.83 29.65 38.01
CA LEU A 1033 -4.29 30.98 37.72
C LEU A 1033 -5.36 31.84 37.04
N VAL A 1034 -5.62 33.04 37.56
CA VAL A 1034 -6.60 33.99 37.04
C VAL A 1034 -5.90 35.29 36.64
N LEU A 1035 -6.19 35.78 35.43
CA LEU A 1035 -5.53 36.91 34.82
C LEU A 1035 -6.55 37.78 34.09
N GLY A 1036 -6.38 39.11 34.14
CA GLY A 1036 -7.08 40.00 33.21
C GLY A 1036 -6.59 39.77 31.77
N ALA A 1037 -7.48 39.83 30.77
CA ALA A 1037 -7.06 39.59 29.38
C ALA A 1037 -6.19 40.72 28.79
N ARG A 1038 -6.25 41.93 29.37
CA ARG A 1038 -5.52 43.12 28.91
C ARG A 1038 -4.82 43.80 30.07
N GLY A 1039 -3.74 44.51 29.76
CA GLY A 1039 -2.98 45.34 30.68
C GLY A 1039 -2.94 46.82 30.25
N LEU A 1040 -2.15 47.62 30.96
CA LEU A 1040 -2.20 49.09 30.90
C LEU A 1040 -1.73 49.75 29.58
N SER A 1041 -1.19 49.03 28.57
CA SER A 1041 -0.54 49.64 27.40
C SER A 1041 -1.00 49.08 26.03
N PRO A 1042 -1.93 49.76 25.33
CA PRO A 1042 -2.47 49.32 24.04
C PRO A 1042 -1.42 49.12 22.93
N TRP A 1043 -0.41 50.00 22.89
CA TRP A 1043 0.63 49.98 21.86
C TRP A 1043 1.65 48.84 22.04
N ARG A 1044 2.01 48.51 23.28
CA ARG A 1044 2.89 47.37 23.57
C ARG A 1044 2.17 46.04 23.33
N GLU A 1045 0.88 45.97 23.62
CA GLU A 1045 0.04 44.80 23.38
C GLU A 1045 -0.10 44.48 21.89
N PHE A 1046 -0.25 45.50 21.04
CA PHE A 1046 -0.35 45.33 19.59
C PHE A 1046 0.93 44.71 18.99
N LEU A 1047 2.11 45.09 19.48
CA LEU A 1047 3.41 44.65 18.96
C LEU A 1047 3.89 43.31 19.57
N LEU A 1048 3.66 43.07 20.86
CA LEU A 1048 4.27 41.96 21.61
C LEU A 1048 3.25 40.95 22.17
N GLY A 1049 1.94 41.25 22.12
CA GLY A 1049 0.89 40.48 22.78
C GLY A 1049 0.74 40.78 24.28
N THR A 1050 -0.44 40.52 24.83
CA THR A 1050 -0.74 40.70 26.27
C THR A 1050 0.05 39.69 27.12
N THR A 1051 0.14 39.92 28.44
CA THR A 1051 0.74 38.94 29.36
C THR A 1051 -0.04 37.62 29.33
N ALA A 1052 -1.37 37.68 29.22
CA ALA A 1052 -2.22 36.51 29.01
C ALA A 1052 -1.86 35.77 27.71
N ASP A 1053 -1.68 36.46 26.58
CA ASP A 1053 -1.25 35.83 25.31
C ASP A 1053 0.10 35.12 25.43
N ARG A 1054 1.06 35.71 26.14
CA ARG A 1054 2.40 35.11 26.35
C ARG A 1054 2.33 33.87 27.23
N LEU A 1055 1.55 33.92 28.31
CA LEU A 1055 1.33 32.79 29.21
C LEU A 1055 0.57 31.66 28.51
N LEU A 1056 -0.44 31.98 27.71
CA LEU A 1056 -1.20 31.01 26.92
C LEU A 1056 -0.33 30.22 25.94
N ARG A 1057 0.73 30.81 25.39
CA ARG A 1057 1.70 30.07 24.56
C ARG A 1057 2.48 29.02 25.35
N GLN A 1058 2.75 29.29 26.63
CA GLN A 1058 3.60 28.46 27.48
C GLN A 1058 2.80 27.41 28.29
N CYS A 1059 1.53 27.67 28.60
CA CYS A 1059 0.65 26.75 29.33
C CYS A 1059 0.21 25.54 28.48
N LYS A 1060 0.19 24.32 29.04
CA LYS A 1060 -0.22 23.08 28.34
C LYS A 1060 -1.60 22.55 28.74
N ARG A 1061 -2.35 23.30 29.56
CA ARG A 1061 -3.59 22.85 30.23
C ARG A 1061 -4.83 23.64 29.74
N PRO A 1062 -6.06 23.22 30.09
CA PRO A 1062 -7.29 23.89 29.66
C PRO A 1062 -7.34 25.36 30.06
N VAL A 1063 -7.99 26.15 29.20
CA VAL A 1063 -8.14 27.60 29.37
C VAL A 1063 -9.61 27.93 29.47
N LEU A 1064 -9.98 28.71 30.48
CA LEU A 1064 -11.30 29.25 30.68
C LEU A 1064 -11.30 30.73 30.33
N VAL A 1065 -12.33 31.16 29.62
CA VAL A 1065 -12.53 32.55 29.22
C VAL A 1065 -13.85 33.02 29.79
N VAL A 1066 -13.80 34.10 30.56
CA VAL A 1066 -14.96 34.70 31.24
C VAL A 1066 -15.28 36.05 30.63
N LYS A 1067 -16.46 36.19 30.04
CA LYS A 1067 -16.83 37.37 29.23
C LYS A 1067 -17.57 38.47 30.00
N ARG A 1068 -18.27 38.13 31.09
CA ARG A 1068 -19.29 39.02 31.67
C ARG A 1068 -18.90 39.55 33.04
N PRO A 1069 -19.01 40.86 33.33
CA PRO A 1069 -18.90 41.38 34.69
C PRO A 1069 -20.02 40.81 35.59
N LEU A 1070 -19.76 40.75 36.90
CA LEU A 1070 -20.36 39.80 37.83
C LEU A 1070 -21.86 39.97 38.16
N ALA A 1071 -22.57 38.85 38.42
CA ALA A 1071 -23.85 38.81 39.14
C ALA A 1071 -24.10 37.55 40.03
N ALA A 1072 -23.56 36.35 39.72
CA ALA A 1072 -23.69 35.11 40.53
C ALA A 1072 -22.74 33.99 40.04
N SER A 1073 -22.76 32.79 40.65
CA SER A 1073 -22.10 31.55 40.16
C SER A 1073 -22.41 31.25 38.69
N TYR A 1074 -21.49 30.61 37.96
CA TYR A 1074 -21.69 30.29 36.54
C TYR A 1074 -22.89 29.37 36.34
N ARG A 1075 -23.90 29.83 35.58
CA ARG A 1075 -25.12 29.05 35.31
C ARG A 1075 -25.16 28.47 33.90
N ARG A 1076 -24.48 29.08 32.95
CA ARG A 1076 -24.43 28.63 31.55
C ARG A 1076 -23.01 28.58 31.05
N VAL A 1077 -22.53 27.38 30.74
CA VAL A 1077 -21.14 27.13 30.31
C VAL A 1077 -21.11 26.61 28.89
N LEU A 1078 -20.28 27.22 28.04
CA LEU A 1078 -20.06 26.81 26.66
C LEU A 1078 -18.75 26.04 26.55
N VAL A 1079 -18.78 24.82 26.01
CA VAL A 1079 -17.60 23.97 25.82
C VAL A 1079 -17.46 23.58 24.34
N PRO A 1080 -16.51 24.19 23.61
CA PRO A 1080 -16.21 23.78 22.24
C PRO A 1080 -15.44 22.46 22.21
N ILE A 1081 -15.89 21.50 21.39
CA ILE A 1081 -15.29 20.17 21.26
C ILE A 1081 -14.71 19.99 19.86
N ASP A 1082 -13.49 19.48 19.80
CA ASP A 1082 -12.79 19.07 18.57
C ASP A 1082 -12.46 17.57 18.55
N PHE A 1083 -13.02 16.82 19.50
CA PHE A 1083 -12.75 15.39 19.78
C PHE A 1083 -11.29 15.07 20.15
N SER A 1084 -10.46 16.08 20.44
CA SER A 1084 -9.14 15.85 21.01
C SER A 1084 -9.22 15.53 22.51
N PRO A 1085 -8.24 14.80 23.08
CA PRO A 1085 -8.17 14.58 24.52
C PRO A 1085 -8.24 15.88 25.35
N HIS A 1086 -7.74 16.99 24.79
CA HIS A 1086 -7.76 18.29 25.46
C HIS A 1086 -9.16 18.91 25.55
N SER A 1087 -10.03 18.71 24.56
CA SER A 1087 -11.41 19.19 24.64
C SER A 1087 -12.29 18.30 25.53
N ILE A 1088 -11.97 17.01 25.64
CA ILE A 1088 -12.58 16.11 26.65
C ILE A 1088 -12.20 16.56 28.07
N ALA A 1089 -10.92 16.88 28.31
CA ALA A 1089 -10.46 17.43 29.58
C ALA A 1089 -11.13 18.77 29.90
N ALA A 1090 -11.33 19.63 28.89
CA ALA A 1090 -12.06 20.88 29.04
C ALA A 1090 -13.52 20.66 29.47
N LEU A 1091 -14.21 19.67 28.91
CA LEU A 1091 -15.57 19.31 29.31
C LEU A 1091 -15.64 18.81 30.77
N LYS A 1092 -14.76 17.88 31.15
CA LYS A 1092 -14.66 17.39 32.54
C LYS A 1092 -14.39 18.53 33.51
N MET A 1093 -13.51 19.46 33.15
CA MET A 1093 -13.19 20.62 34.00
C MET A 1093 -14.36 21.60 34.11
N ALA A 1094 -15.10 21.83 33.03
CA ALA A 1094 -16.30 22.67 33.05
C ALA A 1094 -17.33 22.15 34.07
N MET A 1095 -17.49 20.81 34.13
CA MET A 1095 -18.38 20.15 35.09
C MET A 1095 -17.92 20.32 36.55
N VAL A 1096 -16.60 20.34 36.79
CA VAL A 1096 -16.02 20.55 38.14
C VAL A 1096 -16.13 22.00 38.60
N ILE A 1097 -15.83 22.97 37.72
CA ILE A 1097 -15.82 24.40 38.06
C ILE A 1097 -17.24 24.95 38.20
N ALA A 1098 -18.19 24.42 37.42
CA ALA A 1098 -19.58 24.85 37.44
C ALA A 1098 -20.52 23.65 37.68
N PRO A 1099 -20.57 23.12 38.92
CA PRO A 1099 -21.29 21.90 39.25
C PRO A 1099 -22.81 22.01 39.07
N HIS A 1100 -23.36 23.22 38.98
CA HIS A 1100 -24.80 23.49 38.84
C HIS A 1100 -25.16 24.17 37.51
N ALA A 1101 -24.26 24.18 36.54
CA ALA A 1101 -24.48 24.87 35.27
C ALA A 1101 -25.15 24.00 34.20
N ASP A 1102 -25.94 24.65 33.37
CA ASP A 1102 -26.31 24.15 32.05
C ASP A 1102 -25.09 24.22 31.13
N ILE A 1103 -24.67 23.08 30.56
CA ILE A 1103 -23.47 23.00 29.71
C ILE A 1103 -23.89 22.85 28.25
N MET A 1104 -23.45 23.76 27.38
CA MET A 1104 -23.61 23.64 25.94
C MET A 1104 -22.32 23.18 25.30
N VAL A 1105 -22.36 22.01 24.68
CA VAL A 1105 -21.26 21.41 23.93
C VAL A 1105 -21.43 21.73 22.44
N VAL A 1106 -20.44 22.39 21.85
CA VAL A 1106 -20.50 22.88 20.46
C VAL A 1106 -19.38 22.26 19.64
N HIS A 1107 -19.70 21.74 18.46
CA HIS A 1107 -18.71 21.33 17.47
C HIS A 1107 -18.94 22.05 16.13
N GLY A 1108 -17.90 22.71 15.64
CA GLY A 1108 -17.88 23.25 14.27
C GLY A 1108 -17.48 22.17 13.29
N SER A 1109 -18.40 21.73 12.44
CA SER A 1109 -18.12 20.78 11.37
C SER A 1109 -17.66 21.56 10.15
N ALA A 1110 -16.36 21.59 9.86
CA ALA A 1110 -15.87 22.14 8.60
C ALA A 1110 -15.72 21.01 7.58
N VAL A 1111 -16.55 21.02 6.53
CA VAL A 1111 -16.39 20.11 5.39
C VAL A 1111 -15.13 20.49 4.61
N ALA A 1112 -14.08 19.68 4.78
CA ALA A 1112 -12.83 19.89 4.08
C ALA A 1112 -13.06 19.92 2.56
N PHE A 1113 -12.44 20.89 1.89
CA PHE A 1113 -12.46 21.03 0.43
C PHE A 1113 -13.79 21.49 -0.18
N GLU A 1114 -14.77 21.98 0.58
CA GLU A 1114 -16.04 22.50 0.04
C GLU A 1114 -15.86 23.54 -1.08
N GLY A 1115 -14.93 24.49 -0.90
CA GLY A 1115 -14.58 25.45 -1.94
C GLY A 1115 -13.97 24.81 -3.19
N ALA A 1116 -13.22 23.72 -3.03
CA ALA A 1116 -12.66 22.95 -4.14
C ALA A 1116 -13.72 22.06 -4.81
N LEU A 1117 -14.72 21.55 -4.08
CA LEU A 1117 -15.86 20.80 -4.63
C LEU A 1117 -16.75 21.71 -5.48
N ARG A 1118 -17.02 22.93 -5.01
CA ARG A 1118 -17.70 23.97 -5.81
C ARG A 1118 -16.87 24.38 -7.04
N GLN A 1119 -15.57 24.58 -6.88
CA GLN A 1119 -14.68 24.88 -8.01
C GLN A 1119 -14.55 23.71 -9.00
N ALA A 1120 -14.76 22.48 -8.55
CA ALA A 1120 -14.75 21.27 -9.38
C ALA A 1120 -16.11 21.00 -10.07
N GLY A 1121 -17.10 21.88 -9.92
CA GLY A 1121 -18.40 21.76 -10.59
C GLY A 1121 -19.33 20.70 -10.00
N ILE A 1122 -19.09 20.27 -8.76
CA ILE A 1122 -20.03 19.38 -8.05
C ILE A 1122 -21.31 20.16 -7.74
N ILE A 1123 -22.45 19.55 -8.09
CA ILE A 1123 -23.78 20.11 -7.88
C ILE A 1123 -24.07 20.29 -6.39
N GLU A 1124 -24.73 21.39 -6.05
CA GLU A 1124 -24.93 21.82 -4.66
C GLU A 1124 -25.64 20.75 -3.81
N ASP A 1125 -26.57 19.98 -4.38
CA ASP A 1125 -27.26 18.86 -3.72
C ASP A 1125 -26.32 17.74 -3.24
N GLU A 1126 -25.19 17.52 -3.92
CA GLU A 1126 -24.17 16.54 -3.49
C GLU A 1126 -23.30 17.08 -2.36
N ILE A 1127 -23.00 18.37 -2.40
CA ILE A 1127 -22.30 19.07 -1.33
C ILE A 1127 -23.18 19.10 -0.07
N ASP A 1128 -24.49 19.32 -0.24
CA ASP A 1128 -25.47 19.32 0.84
C ASP A 1128 -25.64 17.92 1.46
N ARG A 1129 -25.65 16.86 0.66
CA ARG A 1129 -25.63 15.47 1.18
C ARG A 1129 -24.37 15.16 1.96
N TYR A 1130 -23.21 15.60 1.47
CA TYR A 1130 -21.94 15.42 2.16
C TYR A 1130 -21.88 16.21 3.48
N ARG A 1131 -22.42 17.43 3.49
CA ARG A 1131 -22.59 18.26 4.69
C ARG A 1131 -23.49 17.57 5.72
N ALA A 1132 -24.64 17.05 5.29
CA ALA A 1132 -25.57 16.33 6.16
C ALA A 1132 -24.94 15.06 6.77
N GLN A 1133 -24.17 14.30 5.99
CA GLN A 1133 -23.49 13.10 6.47
C GLN A 1133 -22.39 13.43 7.49
N ALA A 1134 -21.56 14.45 7.23
CA ALA A 1134 -20.52 14.90 8.16
C ALA A 1134 -21.13 15.41 9.48
N GLN A 1135 -22.23 16.16 9.40
CA GLN A 1135 -22.96 16.64 10.55
C GLN A 1135 -23.55 15.49 11.37
N HIS A 1136 -24.17 14.49 10.73
CA HIS A 1136 -24.72 13.32 11.41
C HIS A 1136 -23.63 12.50 12.13
N GLN A 1137 -22.48 12.29 11.47
CA GLN A 1137 -21.36 11.59 12.08
C GLN A 1137 -20.81 12.35 13.29
N ALA A 1138 -20.60 13.66 13.17
CA ALA A 1138 -20.13 14.49 14.28
C ALA A 1138 -21.12 14.49 15.44
N LEU A 1139 -22.42 14.55 15.18
CA LEU A 1139 -23.46 14.52 16.22
C LEU A 1139 -23.50 13.17 16.95
N SER A 1140 -23.25 12.07 16.24
CA SER A 1140 -23.14 10.73 16.85
C SER A 1140 -21.92 10.60 17.76
N SER A 1141 -20.75 11.09 17.31
CA SER A 1141 -19.52 11.09 18.11
C SER A 1141 -19.66 11.97 19.36
N LEU A 1142 -20.32 13.12 19.22
CA LEU A 1142 -20.59 14.04 20.32
C LEU A 1142 -21.52 13.40 21.36
N SER A 1143 -22.50 12.64 20.91
CA SER A 1143 -23.43 11.92 21.81
C SER A 1143 -22.70 10.84 22.60
N ALA A 1144 -21.88 10.01 21.94
CA ALA A 1144 -21.10 8.97 22.62
C ALA A 1144 -20.13 9.55 23.66
N LEU A 1145 -19.51 10.69 23.37
CA LEU A 1145 -18.61 11.38 24.30
C LEU A 1145 -19.36 11.94 25.52
N ILE A 1146 -20.55 12.52 25.32
CA ILE A 1146 -21.38 13.00 26.42
C ILE A 1146 -21.82 11.84 27.31
N ASP A 1147 -22.21 10.71 26.72
CA ASP A 1147 -22.61 9.51 27.46
C ASP A 1147 -21.45 8.90 28.27
N GLU A 1148 -20.20 9.03 27.80
CA GLU A 1148 -19.00 8.59 28.51
C GLU A 1148 -18.66 9.46 29.71
N VAL A 1149 -18.93 10.77 29.63
CA VAL A 1149 -18.48 11.76 30.63
C VAL A 1149 -19.58 12.16 31.62
N SER A 1150 -20.85 12.08 31.23
CA SER A 1150 -21.97 12.50 32.06
C SER A 1150 -22.31 11.46 33.14
N ASP A 1151 -22.38 11.90 34.39
CA ASP A 1151 -22.90 11.13 35.53
C ASP A 1151 -24.39 11.42 35.81
N GLY A 1152 -25.05 12.20 34.94
CA GLY A 1152 -26.44 12.64 35.08
C GLY A 1152 -26.66 13.88 35.96
N SER A 1153 -25.61 14.49 36.53
CA SER A 1153 -25.72 15.65 37.41
C SER A 1153 -25.84 17.00 36.68
N HIS A 1154 -25.41 17.08 35.41
CA HIS A 1154 -25.48 18.29 34.58
C HIS A 1154 -26.50 18.16 33.45
N ARG A 1155 -27.17 19.27 33.12
CA ARG A 1155 -27.99 19.36 31.90
C ARG A 1155 -27.10 19.76 30.73
N ILE A 1156 -26.82 18.80 29.83
CA ILE A 1156 -25.91 18.99 28.71
C ILE A 1156 -26.68 19.18 27.39
N PHE A 1157 -26.56 20.35 26.79
CA PHE A 1157 -27.04 20.68 25.46
C PHE A 1157 -25.94 20.41 24.44
N ARG A 1158 -26.30 19.98 23.22
CA ARG A 1158 -25.34 19.66 22.17
C ARG A 1158 -25.74 20.28 20.83
N THR A 1159 -24.79 20.85 20.11
CA THR A 1159 -25.01 21.38 18.78
C THR A 1159 -23.81 21.11 17.86
N VAL A 1160 -24.11 20.80 16.60
CA VAL A 1160 -23.12 20.67 15.54
C VAL A 1160 -23.57 21.55 14.40
N GLU A 1161 -22.76 22.54 14.03
CA GLU A 1161 -23.06 23.48 12.95
C GLU A 1161 -21.89 23.58 11.98
N HIS A 1162 -22.23 23.86 10.72
CA HIS A 1162 -21.26 23.99 9.63
C HIS A 1162 -20.81 25.44 9.50
N GLU A 1163 -19.84 25.84 10.32
CA GLU A 1163 -19.35 27.22 10.36
C GLU A 1163 -17.88 27.27 10.86
N ASP A 1164 -17.18 28.39 10.61
CA ASP A 1164 -15.86 28.65 11.20
C ASP A 1164 -15.95 28.54 12.72
N ALA A 1165 -15.07 27.73 13.32
CA ALA A 1165 -15.16 27.40 14.74
C ALA A 1165 -15.14 28.64 15.65
N ALA A 1166 -14.37 29.69 15.32
CA ALA A 1166 -14.33 30.89 16.14
C ALA A 1166 -15.66 31.68 16.05
N ARG A 1167 -16.21 31.81 14.85
CA ARG A 1167 -17.52 32.46 14.64
C ARG A 1167 -18.65 31.68 15.32
N LEU A 1168 -18.66 30.37 15.17
CA LEU A 1168 -19.66 29.51 15.78
C LEU A 1168 -19.64 29.64 17.30
N ILE A 1169 -18.45 29.62 17.91
CA ILE A 1169 -18.31 29.76 19.36
C ILE A 1169 -18.85 31.11 19.83
N LEU A 1170 -18.53 32.20 19.14
CA LEU A 1170 -19.03 33.54 19.47
C LEU A 1170 -20.56 33.65 19.27
N ALA A 1171 -21.10 33.10 18.19
CA ALA A 1171 -22.55 33.08 17.94
C ALA A 1171 -23.32 32.22 18.96
N LYS A 1172 -22.74 31.09 19.39
CA LYS A 1172 -23.32 30.24 20.44
C LYS A 1172 -23.16 30.83 21.83
N GLU A 1173 -22.10 31.59 22.08
CA GLU A 1173 -21.99 32.36 23.32
C GLU A 1173 -23.15 33.36 23.46
N GLU A 1174 -23.40 34.17 22.43
CA GLU A 1174 -24.49 35.16 22.46
C GLU A 1174 -25.87 34.49 22.57
N SER A 1175 -26.15 33.48 21.74
CA SER A 1175 -27.46 32.82 21.72
C SER A 1175 -27.73 31.94 22.94
N PHE A 1176 -26.72 31.29 23.50
CA PHE A 1176 -26.86 30.54 24.77
C PHE A 1176 -26.84 31.47 25.98
N ASN A 1177 -26.39 32.72 25.80
CA ASN A 1177 -26.15 33.67 26.87
C ASN A 1177 -25.17 33.06 27.89
N ALA A 1178 -24.04 32.54 27.39
CA ALA A 1178 -23.04 31.84 28.19
C ALA A 1178 -22.26 32.80 29.09
N ASP A 1179 -22.07 32.41 30.35
CA ASP A 1179 -21.32 33.20 31.33
C ASP A 1179 -19.82 32.80 31.35
N LEU A 1180 -19.51 31.59 30.85
CA LEU A 1180 -18.19 30.98 30.83
C LEU A 1180 -17.97 30.17 29.54
N ILE A 1181 -16.80 30.32 28.91
CA ILE A 1181 -16.36 29.48 27.80
C ILE A 1181 -15.15 28.66 28.24
N VAL A 1182 -15.18 27.33 28.08
CA VAL A 1182 -14.08 26.44 28.47
C VAL A 1182 -13.49 25.78 27.23
N ILE A 1183 -12.22 26.07 26.94
CA ILE A 1183 -11.56 25.69 25.68
C ILE A 1183 -10.35 24.79 25.98
N GLY A 1184 -10.27 23.65 25.29
CA GLY A 1184 -9.07 22.79 25.30
C GLY A 1184 -7.96 23.35 24.41
N LYS A 1185 -6.70 23.34 24.88
CA LYS A 1185 -5.56 23.79 24.05
C LYS A 1185 -5.20 22.74 23.01
N HIS A 1186 -5.25 23.11 21.73
CA HIS A 1186 -4.98 22.22 20.60
C HIS A 1186 -3.46 22.04 20.37
N GLY A 1187 -2.99 20.80 20.20
CA GLY A 1187 -1.58 20.46 19.94
C GLY A 1187 -1.20 20.48 18.46
N LYS A 1188 -1.26 21.64 17.80
CA LYS A 1188 -0.75 21.81 16.42
C LYS A 1188 0.47 22.73 16.37
N THR A 1189 1.31 22.52 15.37
CA THR A 1189 2.67 23.10 15.30
C THR A 1189 2.69 24.62 15.31
N ILE A 1190 3.75 25.20 15.89
CA ILE A 1190 4.06 26.66 15.98
C ILE A 1190 3.81 27.41 14.65
N VAL A 1191 4.04 26.75 13.50
CA VAL A 1191 3.86 27.34 12.15
C VAL A 1191 2.38 27.53 11.78
N GLU A 1192 1.49 26.62 12.20
CA GLU A 1192 0.04 26.75 11.97
C GLU A 1192 -0.60 27.76 12.92
N GLU A 1193 -0.12 27.83 14.17
CA GLU A 1193 -0.50 28.87 15.14
C GLU A 1193 -0.16 30.28 14.65
N MET A 1194 0.95 30.41 13.91
CA MET A 1194 1.45 31.69 13.38
C MET A 1194 0.70 32.15 12.12
N LEU A 1195 0.14 31.22 11.34
CA LEU A 1195 -0.55 31.50 10.07
C LEU A 1195 -2.08 31.61 10.19
N LEU A 1196 -2.72 30.84 11.07
CA LEU A 1196 -4.18 30.79 11.18
C LEU A 1196 -4.73 31.54 12.39
N GLY A 1197 -3.88 31.82 13.38
CA GLY A 1197 -4.30 32.30 14.70
C GLY A 1197 -4.99 31.17 15.48
N SER A 1198 -4.63 31.02 16.75
CA SER A 1198 -5.40 30.14 17.66
C SER A 1198 -6.85 30.65 17.75
N VAL A 1199 -7.83 29.75 17.69
CA VAL A 1199 -9.26 30.06 17.93
C VAL A 1199 -9.41 30.81 19.26
N THR A 1200 -8.66 30.40 20.29
CA THR A 1200 -8.60 31.09 21.58
C THR A 1200 -8.10 32.53 21.43
N ARG A 1201 -7.09 32.79 20.60
CA ARG A 1201 -6.56 34.14 20.38
C ARG A 1201 -7.57 35.06 19.69
N ARG A 1202 -8.32 34.56 18.70
CA ARG A 1202 -9.41 35.33 18.06
C ARG A 1202 -10.55 35.63 19.04
N ILE A 1203 -10.90 34.67 19.90
CA ILE A 1203 -11.89 34.89 20.96
C ILE A 1203 -11.40 35.97 21.94
N LEU A 1204 -10.11 35.98 22.31
CA LEU A 1204 -9.54 36.97 23.22
C LEU A 1204 -9.43 38.37 22.59
N SER A 1205 -9.07 38.47 21.30
CA SER A 1205 -8.96 39.77 20.62
C SER A 1205 -10.29 40.51 20.53
N ASP A 1206 -11.38 39.75 20.35
CA ASP A 1206 -12.70 40.29 20.07
C ASP A 1206 -13.53 40.51 21.37
N SER A 1207 -12.91 40.36 22.55
CA SER A 1207 -13.57 40.43 23.87
C SER A 1207 -12.90 41.40 24.86
N LYS A 1208 -13.69 41.97 25.78
CA LYS A 1208 -13.21 42.32 27.14
C LYS A 1208 -13.54 41.14 28.05
N CYS A 1209 -12.54 40.42 28.55
CA CYS A 1209 -12.74 39.17 29.27
C CYS A 1209 -11.63 38.93 30.30
N ASP A 1210 -11.85 37.98 31.19
CA ASP A 1210 -10.84 37.45 32.11
C ASP A 1210 -10.45 36.04 31.65
N VAL A 1211 -9.20 35.66 31.88
CA VAL A 1211 -8.64 34.36 31.47
C VAL A 1211 -8.25 33.58 32.71
N LEU A 1212 -8.76 32.36 32.83
CA LEU A 1212 -8.38 31.42 33.88
C LEU A 1212 -7.66 30.23 33.26
N ILE A 1213 -6.55 29.83 33.88
CA ILE A 1213 -5.70 28.74 33.43
C ILE A 1213 -5.65 27.73 34.56
N VAL A 1214 -6.07 26.50 34.29
CA VAL A 1214 -6.08 25.44 35.29
C VAL A 1214 -4.69 24.82 35.39
N HIS A 1215 -4.13 24.81 36.60
CA HIS A 1215 -2.99 23.97 36.94
C HIS A 1215 -3.48 22.77 37.76
N GLY A 1216 -2.65 21.75 37.92
CA GLY A 1216 -3.00 20.60 38.73
C GLY A 1216 -1.72 19.94 39.18
N ASP A 1217 -1.71 19.51 40.43
CA ASP A 1217 -0.53 19.23 41.24
C ASP A 1217 0.72 18.77 40.48
N SER A 1218 1.81 19.48 40.70
CA SER A 1218 3.16 18.95 40.57
C SER A 1218 3.59 18.31 41.89
N THR A 1219 2.94 17.23 42.32
CA THR A 1219 3.46 16.39 43.41
C THR A 1219 3.96 15.06 42.88
N ALA A 1220 5.19 15.07 42.37
CA ALA A 1220 6.10 13.93 42.42
C ALA A 1220 7.54 14.42 42.23
N GLY A 1221 8.08 15.08 43.26
CA GLY A 1221 9.52 15.09 43.49
C GLY A 1221 9.89 13.84 44.29
N ALA A 1222 10.49 12.86 43.60
CA ALA A 1222 11.44 11.85 44.11
C ALA A 1222 12.12 11.16 42.92
#